data_AF-A0A6N1DRB2-F1
#
_entry.id   AF-A0A6N1DRB2-F1
#
_cell.length_a   1.000
_cell.length_b   1.000
_cell.length_c   1.000
_cell.angle_alpha   90.00
_cell.angle_beta   90.00
_cell.angle_gamma   90.00
#
_symmetry.space_group_name_H-M   'P 1'
#
loop_
_entity.id
_entity.type
_entity.pdbx_description
1 polymer ?
#
loop_
_entity_poly.entity_id
_entity_poly.type
_entity_poly.pdbx_seq_one_letter_code
_entity_poly.pdbx_strand_id
1 'polypeptide(L)'
;MSVRSFSSTILTGCARHTVVGLLVLLSGVLLAGGTAIAADEVALQDVSVAALPGNRVELKFTMSGPAPSPNTFTIDNPARLALDLPGTRNALATRSRTIGTGAARSMTVVEAGGRTRVVLNLARLVPFETRTEGNQLYLVLEAAGGGAGVPATARREVRVNDIDFRRGDAGEGLVVVRLGDPNMAVDVQRTGNRLVAEFQNATLPQELERSLDVADFATPVKSIDTYAQGNNVRMVVTPDGPFEYGAYQVEDRFTLAVKVLPSGPSQDGVVGQPKYTGERLSLNFQDIEVRALLQVLADFNDVNLVTTDSVSGSLTLRLQNVPWDQAMDIILNSRGLGMRQHGNVWMVAPAAEIAARERAELEARQGMSELVPLMNEAIQINYARAQDIASLLRNEQNTLLSGRGNIAVDARTNQLLLLDTPDHIEAVRNLVAQLDVPVRQVLIESRVVLASNDFSRELGVKFGVSGDRTTGSHQVGVGGNIGGADTARRSGIDATTPPDRLNVNFPVTSLSGSAGTIGLAVANLRRGILLDLELSAAQAEGRSETVSSPRVITANQREAVIKQGVEIPFTVPGTANNPPTVQFKEALLALTVTPQITPDDRIIMSLQINKDSPDFGSAVQGNPPINKQEVQTQVLVDNGETVVLGGIYEQTKATSVRRVPFFSDLPLIGVLFRNTFNQDDRSELLVFVTPKILSESLSGQ
;
A
#
# COMPACT_ATOMS: atom_id res chain seq x y z
N MET A 1 3.99 48.95 41.99
CA MET A 1 4.99 48.39 42.94
C MET A 1 5.96 47.56 42.12
N SER A 2 7.02 48.18 41.59
CA SER A 2 8.37 48.34 42.17
C SER A 2 9.31 47.19 41.77
N VAL A 3 10.10 47.37 40.71
CA VAL A 3 11.58 47.62 40.66
C VAL A 3 12.41 46.37 41.05
N ARG A 4 13.32 45.79 40.25
CA ARG A 4 14.72 46.19 39.89
C ARG A 4 15.26 45.12 38.90
N SER A 5 15.92 45.35 37.76
CA SER A 5 17.11 46.15 37.41
C SER A 5 18.37 45.82 38.23
N PHE A 6 19.30 45.07 37.64
CA PHE A 6 20.74 45.32 37.80
C PHE A 6 21.49 45.09 36.49
N SER A 7 22.24 46.12 36.12
CA SER A 7 23.16 46.23 35.00
C SER A 7 24.60 46.06 35.53
N SER A 8 25.57 46.05 34.60
CA SER A 8 26.98 46.48 34.76
C SER A 8 28.05 45.36 34.85
N THR A 9 29.25 45.36 34.24
CA THR A 9 30.04 46.23 33.32
C THR A 9 31.50 45.69 33.29
N ILE A 10 32.17 45.67 32.13
CA ILE A 10 33.64 45.85 31.85
C ILE A 10 34.70 44.87 32.45
N LEU A 11 35.55 44.27 31.60
CA LEU A 11 37.00 44.61 31.47
C LEU A 11 37.75 43.82 30.37
N THR A 12 38.23 44.59 29.39
CA THR A 12 39.50 44.59 28.65
C THR A 12 40.57 43.51 28.95
N GLY A 13 41.18 42.98 27.90
CA GLY A 13 42.46 42.26 27.95
C GLY A 13 43.03 41.96 26.56
N CYS A 14 43.81 42.91 26.02
CA CYS A 14 44.55 42.79 24.77
C CYS A 14 46.04 42.53 25.07
N ALA A 15 46.71 41.80 24.17
CA ALA A 15 48.16 41.83 23.84
C ALA A 15 48.93 40.50 23.97
N ARG A 16 49.40 40.04 22.78
CA ARG A 16 50.74 39.55 22.39
C ARG A 16 51.57 38.76 23.42
N HIS A 17 52.21 37.67 22.99
CA HIS A 17 53.68 37.48 23.03
C HIS A 17 54.11 36.33 22.09
N THR A 18 55.03 36.65 21.18
CA THR A 18 55.90 35.79 20.38
C THR A 18 57.12 35.34 21.21
N VAL A 19 57.98 34.48 20.61
CA VAL A 19 59.40 34.15 20.96
C VAL A 19 59.56 32.79 21.70
N VAL A 20 60.53 31.89 21.50
CA VAL A 20 61.59 31.48 20.51
C VAL A 20 62.21 30.16 21.08
N GLY A 21 62.90 29.34 20.26
CA GLY A 21 64.00 28.46 20.72
C GLY A 21 63.95 27.03 20.12
N LEU A 22 64.62 26.68 19.01
CA LEU A 22 66.06 26.67 18.63
C LEU A 22 66.81 25.38 19.08
N LEU A 23 67.65 24.88 18.15
CA LEU A 23 68.70 23.83 18.16
C LEU A 23 68.29 22.41 17.69
N VAL A 24 69.04 21.65 16.87
CA VAL A 24 70.31 21.74 16.10
C VAL A 24 70.33 20.42 15.24
N LEU A 25 70.46 20.42 13.91
CA LEU A 25 71.67 20.45 13.04
C LEU A 25 72.74 19.34 13.27
N LEU A 26 72.84 18.36 12.34
CA LEU A 26 74.09 17.79 11.78
C LEU A 26 73.73 16.76 10.65
N SER A 27 73.90 17.08 9.36
CA SER A 27 75.03 16.71 8.45
C SER A 27 75.03 15.22 8.05
N GLY A 28 74.72 14.78 6.82
CA GLY A 28 75.50 14.92 5.55
C GLY A 28 76.56 13.80 5.46
N VAL A 29 76.79 12.97 4.42
CA VAL A 29 76.77 13.10 2.96
C VAL A 29 77.25 11.75 2.31
N LEU A 30 76.76 11.42 1.10
CA LEU A 30 77.34 10.58 -0.01
C LEU A 30 77.38 9.02 -0.05
N LEU A 31 76.99 8.53 -1.25
CA LEU A 31 77.47 7.39 -2.08
C LEU A 31 76.76 6.01 -2.06
N ALA A 32 76.01 5.79 -3.15
CA ALA A 32 76.00 4.64 -4.06
C ALA A 32 75.67 3.22 -3.56
N GLY A 33 74.79 2.54 -4.32
CA GLY A 33 74.69 1.09 -4.36
C GLY A 33 73.25 0.60 -4.34
N GLY A 34 72.75 0.13 -5.48
CA GLY A 34 71.40 -0.41 -5.57
C GLY A 34 71.22 -1.69 -4.74
N THR A 35 70.04 -1.80 -4.14
CA THR A 35 69.25 -3.04 -4.12
C THR A 35 67.80 -2.60 -4.16
N ALA A 36 67.11 -2.94 -5.25
CA ALA A 36 65.66 -2.94 -5.26
C ALA A 36 65.22 -3.93 -4.16
N ILE A 37 64.67 -3.41 -3.06
CA ILE A 37 63.84 -4.23 -2.18
C ILE A 37 62.59 -4.49 -2.99
N ALA A 38 62.46 -5.70 -3.51
CA ALA A 38 61.18 -6.22 -3.95
C ALA A 38 60.20 -6.03 -2.77
N ALA A 39 59.22 -5.15 -2.96
CA ALA A 39 58.07 -5.09 -2.06
C ALA A 39 57.41 -6.46 -2.18
N ASP A 40 57.51 -7.27 -1.12
CA ASP A 40 56.89 -8.58 -1.06
C ASP A 40 55.38 -8.38 -1.29
N GLU A 41 54.83 -8.97 -2.36
CA GLU A 41 53.41 -8.84 -2.70
C GLU A 41 52.58 -9.44 -1.56
N VAL A 42 51.80 -8.57 -0.91
CA VAL A 42 50.90 -8.96 0.18
C VAL A 42 49.91 -10.01 -0.36
N ALA A 43 49.75 -11.12 0.34
CA ALA A 43 48.90 -12.23 -0.10
C ALA A 43 47.65 -12.34 0.77
N LEU A 44 46.47 -12.46 0.18
CA LEU A 44 45.23 -12.80 0.89
C LEU A 44 45.27 -14.28 1.26
N GLN A 45 45.48 -14.58 2.54
CA GLN A 45 45.71 -15.93 3.06
C GLN A 45 44.43 -16.63 3.52
N ASP A 46 43.53 -15.90 4.17
CA ASP A 46 42.30 -16.48 4.72
C ASP A 46 41.13 -15.48 4.70
N VAL A 47 39.91 -16.02 4.62
CA VAL A 47 38.67 -15.27 4.83
C VAL A 47 37.78 -16.05 5.78
N SER A 48 37.59 -15.53 6.98
CA SER A 48 36.65 -16.09 7.96
C SER A 48 35.35 -15.30 7.96
N VAL A 49 34.22 -16.00 8.04
CA VAL A 49 32.89 -15.39 8.15
C VAL A 49 32.33 -15.66 9.54
N ALA A 50 31.83 -14.62 10.20
CA ALA A 50 31.16 -14.70 11.49
C ALA A 50 29.78 -14.03 11.42
N ALA A 51 28.76 -14.68 11.99
CA ALA A 51 27.46 -14.06 12.20
C ALA A 51 27.49 -13.27 13.51
N LEU A 52 27.07 -12.00 13.45
CA LEU A 52 26.96 -11.10 14.59
C LEU A 52 25.48 -10.94 15.00
N PRO A 53 25.19 -10.57 16.27
CA PRO A 53 23.85 -10.24 16.71
C PRO A 53 23.22 -9.13 15.84
N GLY A 54 21.91 -9.20 15.62
CA GLY A 54 21.15 -8.23 14.81
C GLY A 54 21.18 -8.52 13.30
N ASN A 55 21.30 -9.79 12.89
CA ASN A 55 21.35 -10.20 11.47
C ASN A 55 22.51 -9.55 10.69
N ARG A 56 23.61 -9.27 11.39
CA ARG A 56 24.83 -8.70 10.82
C ARG A 56 25.82 -9.81 10.49
N VAL A 57 26.64 -9.60 9.46
CA VAL A 57 27.66 -10.57 9.03
C VAL A 57 28.98 -9.86 8.94
N GLU A 58 30.00 -10.40 9.61
CA GLU A 58 31.37 -9.93 9.53
C GLU A 58 32.19 -10.89 8.65
N LEU A 59 32.89 -10.32 7.67
CA LEU A 59 33.93 -11.00 6.91
C LEU A 59 35.29 -10.45 7.33
N LYS A 60 36.16 -11.31 7.82
CA LYS A 60 37.53 -10.97 8.20
C LYS A 60 38.51 -11.58 7.21
N PHE A 61 39.20 -10.72 6.48
CA PHE A 61 40.24 -11.04 5.50
C PHE A 61 41.60 -10.95 6.19
N THR A 62 42.39 -12.03 6.16
CA THR A 62 43.74 -12.09 6.74
C THR A 62 44.77 -12.10 5.63
N MET A 63 45.69 -11.15 5.65
CA MET A 63 46.73 -11.00 4.64
C MET A 63 48.08 -11.62 5.10
N SER A 64 49.15 -11.54 4.31
CA SER A 64 50.51 -11.91 4.71
C SER A 64 51.35 -10.72 5.22
N GLY A 65 50.83 -9.50 5.08
CA GLY A 65 51.46 -8.23 5.37
C GLY A 65 50.40 -7.12 5.55
N PRO A 66 50.77 -5.88 5.90
CA PRO A 66 49.82 -4.84 6.27
C PRO A 66 48.67 -4.70 5.25
N ALA A 67 47.42 -4.81 5.73
CA ALA A 67 46.24 -4.85 4.87
C ALA A 67 46.01 -3.49 4.19
N PRO A 68 45.89 -3.43 2.85
CA PRO A 68 45.60 -2.18 2.14
C PRO A 68 44.15 -1.73 2.37
N SER A 69 43.89 -0.43 2.24
CA SER A 69 42.53 0.11 2.23
C SER A 69 41.78 -0.34 0.96
N PRO A 70 40.60 -0.96 1.07
CA PRO A 70 39.87 -1.46 -0.09
C PRO A 70 39.16 -0.33 -0.85
N ASN A 71 39.11 -0.41 -2.18
CA ASN A 71 38.19 0.37 -2.99
C ASN A 71 36.89 -0.42 -3.17
N THR A 72 35.73 0.16 -2.87
CA THR A 72 34.45 -0.56 -2.88
C THR A 72 33.53 -0.09 -4.00
N PHE A 73 32.85 -1.03 -4.65
CA PHE A 73 31.87 -0.78 -5.71
C PHE A 73 30.61 -1.60 -5.47
N THR A 74 29.43 -1.00 -5.63
CA THR A 74 28.15 -1.70 -5.51
C THR A 74 27.41 -1.72 -6.85
N ILE A 75 26.67 -2.80 -7.08
CA ILE A 75 25.77 -2.98 -8.23
C ILE A 75 24.45 -3.49 -7.64
N ASP A 76 23.32 -2.88 -7.98
CA ASP A 76 22.05 -3.21 -7.31
C ASP A 76 21.28 -4.35 -7.96
N ASN A 77 21.39 -4.50 -9.29
CA ASN A 77 20.67 -5.53 -10.02
C ASN A 77 21.59 -6.28 -11.01
N PRO A 78 22.09 -7.48 -10.66
CA PRO A 78 21.93 -8.17 -9.37
C PRO A 78 22.80 -7.56 -8.25
N ALA A 79 22.30 -7.61 -7.00
CA ALA A 79 22.97 -7.04 -5.83
C ALA A 79 24.38 -7.64 -5.59
N ARG A 80 25.42 -6.83 -5.81
CA ARG A 80 26.84 -7.21 -5.67
C ARG A 80 27.63 -6.11 -4.99
N LEU A 81 28.56 -6.51 -4.11
CA LEU A 81 29.58 -5.64 -3.52
C LEU A 81 30.96 -6.15 -3.95
N ALA A 82 31.73 -5.32 -4.66
CA ALA A 82 33.10 -5.61 -5.05
C ALA A 82 34.08 -4.80 -4.20
N LEU A 83 35.07 -5.48 -3.61
CA LEU A 83 36.19 -4.88 -2.88
C LEU A 83 37.48 -5.11 -3.67
N ASP A 84 38.12 -4.04 -4.09
CA ASP A 84 39.41 -4.06 -4.78
C ASP A 84 40.54 -3.82 -3.79
N LEU A 85 41.43 -4.79 -3.68
CA LEU A 85 42.62 -4.77 -2.83
C LEU A 85 43.86 -4.52 -3.70
N PRO A 86 44.41 -3.30 -3.72
CA PRO A 86 45.58 -2.96 -4.53
C PRO A 86 46.84 -3.65 -3.98
N GLY A 87 47.73 -4.11 -4.87
CA GLY A 87 49.01 -4.71 -4.49
C GLY A 87 48.88 -6.02 -3.71
N THR A 88 47.73 -6.69 -3.81
CA THR A 88 47.44 -7.95 -3.09
C THR A 88 47.27 -9.09 -4.08
N ARG A 89 47.95 -10.22 -3.87
CA ARG A 89 47.76 -11.49 -4.60
C ARG A 89 46.78 -12.42 -3.86
N ASN A 90 46.10 -13.31 -4.57
CA ASN A 90 45.16 -14.25 -4.00
C ASN A 90 45.85 -15.58 -3.62
N ALA A 91 46.01 -15.85 -2.32
CA ALA A 91 46.55 -17.10 -1.79
C ALA A 91 45.48 -18.00 -1.11
N LEU A 92 44.19 -17.74 -1.36
CA LEU A 92 43.11 -18.55 -0.82
C LEU A 92 43.05 -19.94 -1.48
N ALA A 93 42.74 -20.95 -0.69
CA ALA A 93 42.56 -22.33 -1.17
C ALA A 93 41.41 -22.47 -2.19
N THR A 94 40.38 -21.63 -2.08
CA THR A 94 39.23 -21.61 -3.01
C THR A 94 38.94 -20.20 -3.49
N ARG A 95 38.74 -20.04 -4.81
CA ARG A 95 38.40 -18.76 -5.45
C ARG A 95 36.93 -18.39 -5.33
N SER A 96 36.07 -19.34 -4.97
CA SER A 96 34.65 -19.11 -4.74
C SER A 96 34.19 -19.88 -3.51
N ARG A 97 33.37 -19.23 -2.68
CA ARG A 97 32.84 -19.80 -1.44
C ARG A 97 31.38 -19.37 -1.25
N THR A 98 30.51 -20.33 -0.97
CA THR A 98 29.14 -20.06 -0.53
C THR A 98 29.15 -19.65 0.95
N ILE A 99 28.49 -18.54 1.29
CA ILE A 99 28.41 -18.00 2.65
C ILE A 99 27.05 -18.34 3.28
N GLY A 100 25.96 -18.10 2.55
CA GLY A 100 24.60 -18.47 2.94
C GLY A 100 24.13 -17.91 4.30
N THR A 101 24.74 -16.83 4.80
CA THR A 101 24.48 -16.27 6.13
C THR A 101 24.21 -14.78 6.01
N GLY A 102 23.17 -14.28 6.69
CA GLY A 102 22.70 -12.88 6.60
C GLY A 102 22.40 -12.44 5.17
N ALA A 103 22.89 -11.26 4.78
CA ALA A 103 22.70 -10.72 3.43
C ALA A 103 23.67 -11.31 2.37
N ALA A 104 24.73 -12.01 2.78
CA ALA A 104 25.77 -12.54 1.89
C ALA A 104 25.46 -13.97 1.40
N ARG A 105 25.32 -14.14 0.09
CA ARG A 105 25.06 -15.45 -0.54
C ARG A 105 26.34 -16.19 -0.86
N SER A 106 27.24 -15.56 -1.62
CA SER A 106 28.51 -16.15 -2.02
C SER A 106 29.59 -15.08 -2.24
N MET A 107 30.85 -15.49 -2.20
CA MET A 107 32.01 -14.65 -2.43
C MET A 107 32.90 -15.27 -3.50
N THR A 108 33.34 -14.47 -4.46
CA THR A 108 34.29 -14.85 -5.52
C THR A 108 35.50 -13.93 -5.49
N VAL A 109 36.71 -14.48 -5.57
CA VAL A 109 37.96 -13.74 -5.54
C VAL A 109 38.68 -13.90 -6.87
N VAL A 110 38.97 -12.78 -7.53
CA VAL A 110 39.60 -12.70 -8.84
C VAL A 110 40.85 -11.82 -8.74
N GLU A 111 41.97 -12.32 -9.20
CA GLU A 111 43.22 -11.56 -9.26
C GLU A 111 43.48 -11.14 -10.71
N ALA A 112 43.71 -9.84 -10.94
CA ALA A 112 44.04 -9.32 -12.26
C ALA A 112 44.80 -7.98 -12.13
N GLY A 113 45.91 -7.82 -12.85
CA GLY A 113 46.60 -6.52 -12.96
C GLY A 113 47.12 -5.94 -11.63
N GLY A 114 47.72 -6.78 -10.78
CA GLY A 114 48.34 -6.37 -9.51
C GLY A 114 47.36 -5.98 -8.40
N ARG A 115 46.08 -6.40 -8.51
CA ARG A 115 45.04 -6.21 -7.49
C ARG A 115 44.18 -7.47 -7.38
N THR A 116 43.68 -7.73 -6.17
CA THR A 116 42.72 -8.78 -5.90
C THR A 116 41.33 -8.17 -5.71
N ARG A 117 40.37 -8.55 -6.55
CA ARG A 117 38.97 -8.16 -6.46
C ARG A 117 38.16 -9.25 -5.78
N VAL A 118 37.54 -8.92 -4.67
CA VAL A 118 36.59 -9.78 -3.94
C VAL A 118 35.18 -9.33 -4.29
N VAL A 119 34.39 -10.19 -4.93
CA VAL A 119 32.99 -9.93 -5.30
C VAL A 119 32.06 -10.73 -4.40
N LEU A 120 31.25 -10.05 -3.61
CA LEU A 120 30.19 -10.61 -2.79
C LEU A 120 28.86 -10.53 -3.54
N ASN A 121 28.22 -11.67 -3.76
CA ASN A 121 26.84 -11.72 -4.23
C ASN A 121 25.93 -11.62 -3.01
N LEU A 122 25.05 -10.62 -3.00
CA LEU A 122 24.14 -10.34 -1.90
C LEU A 122 22.72 -10.76 -2.26
N ALA A 123 21.90 -11.05 -1.25
CA ALA A 123 20.47 -11.29 -1.45
C ALA A 123 19.70 -10.00 -1.79
N ARG A 124 20.17 -8.88 -1.24
CA ARG A 124 19.73 -7.49 -1.45
C ARG A 124 20.87 -6.56 -1.05
N LEU A 125 20.93 -5.33 -1.57
CA LEU A 125 21.93 -4.37 -1.13
C LEU A 125 21.71 -4.02 0.35
N VAL A 126 22.79 -3.98 1.13
CA VAL A 126 22.75 -3.65 2.57
C VAL A 126 23.87 -2.67 2.91
N PRO A 127 23.68 -1.77 3.90
CA PRO A 127 24.75 -0.95 4.43
C PRO A 127 25.94 -1.80 4.85
N PHE A 128 27.14 -1.27 4.63
CA PHE A 128 28.38 -1.96 5.00
C PHE A 128 29.43 -0.99 5.54
N GLU A 129 30.31 -1.50 6.39
CA GLU A 129 31.48 -0.78 6.90
C GLU A 129 32.74 -1.62 6.69
N THR A 130 33.84 -0.98 6.30
CA THR A 130 35.16 -1.62 6.19
C THR A 130 36.14 -1.02 7.19
N ARG A 131 36.90 -1.87 7.88
CA ARG A 131 37.93 -1.46 8.85
C ARG A 131 39.20 -2.26 8.66
N THR A 132 40.35 -1.60 8.59
CA THR A 132 41.67 -2.25 8.54
C THR A 132 42.37 -2.17 9.89
N GLU A 133 42.88 -3.30 10.38
CA GLU A 133 43.70 -3.39 11.58
C GLU A 133 44.92 -4.27 11.33
N GLY A 134 46.11 -3.65 11.22
CA GLY A 134 47.36 -4.36 10.97
C GLY A 134 47.32 -5.18 9.67
N ASN A 135 47.27 -6.50 9.81
CA ASN A 135 47.26 -7.48 8.72
C ASN A 135 45.84 -7.99 8.38
N GLN A 136 44.80 -7.40 8.99
CA GLN A 136 43.42 -7.84 8.86
C GLN A 136 42.54 -6.72 8.30
N LEU A 137 41.63 -7.10 7.41
CA LEU A 137 40.55 -6.25 6.91
C LEU A 137 39.22 -6.86 7.35
N TYR A 138 38.37 -6.04 7.96
CA TYR A 138 37.02 -6.41 8.39
C TYR A 138 36.00 -5.73 7.49
N LEU A 139 34.99 -6.48 7.07
CA LEU A 139 33.82 -5.98 6.36
C LEU A 139 32.58 -6.43 7.13
N VAL A 140 31.80 -5.48 7.64
CA VAL A 140 30.54 -5.74 8.35
C VAL A 140 29.38 -5.37 7.44
N LEU A 141 28.47 -6.32 7.20
CA LEU A 141 27.24 -6.15 6.44
C LEU A 141 26.07 -6.06 7.42
N GLU A 142 25.28 -4.98 7.36
CA GLU A 142 24.16 -4.76 8.28
C GLU A 142 22.80 -4.98 7.60
N ALA A 143 22.11 -6.07 7.92
CA ALA A 143 20.75 -6.26 7.43
C ALA A 143 19.78 -5.39 8.23
N ALA A 144 19.00 -4.55 7.53
CA ALA A 144 17.96 -3.73 8.15
C ALA A 144 16.98 -4.61 8.96
N GLY A 145 17.06 -4.46 10.28
CA GLY A 145 16.22 -5.08 11.31
C GLY A 145 16.24 -4.17 12.54
N GLY A 146 15.06 -3.81 13.05
CA GLY A 146 14.84 -2.65 13.90
C GLY A 146 15.57 -2.61 15.26
N GLY A 147 16.08 -1.41 15.56
CA GLY A 147 16.04 -0.79 16.89
C GLY A 147 17.22 -1.00 17.84
N ALA A 148 18.07 0.02 17.98
CA ALA A 148 18.57 0.55 19.26
C ALA A 148 19.36 1.85 19.03
N GLY A 149 19.02 2.90 19.80
CA GLY A 149 19.66 4.21 19.70
C GLY A 149 21.15 4.18 19.99
N VAL A 150 21.93 4.74 19.07
CA VAL A 150 23.31 5.17 19.29
C VAL A 150 23.28 6.69 19.51
N PRO A 151 23.97 7.25 20.51
CA PRO A 151 23.87 8.67 20.81
C PRO A 151 24.40 9.51 19.64
N ALA A 152 23.68 10.59 19.35
CA ALA A 152 23.97 11.54 18.29
C ALA A 152 25.34 12.18 18.49
N THR A 153 26.35 11.64 17.81
CA THR A 153 27.51 12.41 17.38
C THR A 153 27.12 13.03 16.04
N ALA A 154 27.22 14.36 15.92
CA ALA A 154 26.76 15.18 14.81
C ALA A 154 26.67 14.45 13.46
N ARG A 155 25.47 13.97 13.12
CA ARG A 155 25.17 13.42 11.78
C ARG A 155 25.39 14.55 10.78
N ARG A 156 26.43 14.41 9.97
CA ARG A 156 26.64 15.25 8.79
C ARG A 156 25.36 15.14 7.95
N GLU A 157 24.68 16.26 7.71
CA GLU A 157 23.48 16.26 6.85
C GLU A 157 23.89 15.77 5.46
N VAL A 158 23.46 14.56 5.12
CA VAL A 158 23.67 13.97 3.81
C VAL A 158 22.66 14.64 2.86
N ARG A 159 23.13 15.22 1.77
CA ARG A 159 22.32 16.00 0.82
C ARG A 159 22.62 15.63 -0.62
N VAL A 160 21.66 15.85 -1.51
CA VAL A 160 21.91 15.83 -2.95
C VAL A 160 22.45 17.19 -3.36
N ASN A 161 23.68 17.22 -3.90
CA ASN A 161 24.38 18.46 -4.24
C ASN A 161 23.97 19.02 -5.61
N ASP A 162 23.73 18.15 -6.59
CA ASP A 162 23.46 18.55 -7.98
C ASP A 162 22.78 17.41 -8.77
N ILE A 163 21.98 17.77 -9.76
CA ILE A 163 21.31 16.85 -10.69
C ILE A 163 21.46 17.41 -12.10
N ASP A 164 22.15 16.67 -12.95
CA ASP A 164 22.47 17.04 -14.34
C ASP A 164 21.96 15.95 -15.30
N PHE A 165 21.67 16.34 -16.54
CA PHE A 165 21.24 15.42 -17.60
C PHE A 165 22.06 15.62 -18.87
N ARG A 166 22.58 14.52 -19.42
CA ARG A 166 23.40 14.55 -20.63
C ARG A 166 23.04 13.41 -21.56
N ARG A 167 23.19 13.64 -22.87
CA ARG A 167 23.18 12.60 -23.88
C ARG A 167 24.55 11.93 -23.94
N GLY A 168 24.61 10.61 -23.80
CA GLY A 168 25.83 9.82 -24.00
C GLY A 168 26.14 9.58 -25.48
N ASP A 169 27.37 9.18 -25.79
CA ASP A 169 27.85 8.98 -27.17
C ASP A 169 27.03 7.95 -27.97
N ALA A 170 26.41 6.98 -27.27
CA ALA A 170 25.56 5.95 -27.86
C ALA A 170 24.07 6.32 -27.90
N GLY A 171 23.70 7.58 -27.63
CA GLY A 171 22.30 8.06 -27.63
C GLY A 171 21.50 7.73 -26.37
N GLU A 172 22.15 7.17 -25.35
CA GLU A 172 21.58 6.93 -24.02
C GLU A 172 21.37 8.24 -23.22
N GLY A 173 20.34 8.27 -22.39
CA GLY A 173 20.10 9.36 -21.45
C GLY A 173 20.86 9.09 -20.16
N LEU A 174 21.80 9.97 -19.81
CA LEU A 174 22.59 9.89 -18.58
C LEU A 174 22.08 10.91 -17.58
N VAL A 175 21.45 10.43 -16.50
CA VAL A 175 21.10 11.26 -15.34
C VAL A 175 22.26 11.16 -14.35
N VAL A 176 22.92 12.29 -14.07
CA VAL A 176 24.11 12.36 -13.23
C VAL A 176 23.77 13.13 -11.97
N VAL A 177 23.88 12.47 -10.81
CA VAL A 177 23.57 13.05 -9.51
C VAL A 177 24.86 13.15 -8.70
N ARG A 178 25.19 14.35 -8.22
CA ARG A 178 26.31 14.57 -7.29
C ARG A 178 25.81 14.42 -5.86
N LEU A 179 26.34 13.43 -5.15
CA LEU A 179 26.00 13.08 -3.78
C LEU A 179 26.83 13.89 -2.79
N GLY A 180 26.27 14.22 -1.63
CA GLY A 180 26.99 14.82 -0.51
C GLY A 180 27.89 13.84 0.24
N ASP A 181 27.62 12.55 0.09
CA ASP A 181 28.37 11.45 0.71
C ASP A 181 28.57 10.31 -0.32
N PRO A 182 29.81 9.87 -0.57
CA PRO A 182 30.11 8.73 -1.43
C PRO A 182 29.50 7.40 -0.98
N ASN A 183 29.08 7.28 0.29
CA ASN A 183 28.48 6.06 0.86
C ASN A 183 26.95 6.14 0.96
N MET A 184 26.32 7.15 0.36
CA MET A 184 24.86 7.27 0.35
C MET A 184 24.23 6.08 -0.39
N ALA A 185 23.28 5.40 0.27
CA ALA A 185 22.53 4.31 -0.34
C ALA A 185 21.47 4.86 -1.31
N VAL A 186 21.51 4.38 -2.56
CA VAL A 186 20.54 4.70 -3.60
C VAL A 186 19.84 3.40 -3.98
N ASP A 187 18.51 3.36 -3.89
CA ASP A 187 17.70 2.23 -4.35
C ASP A 187 17.03 2.60 -5.67
N VAL A 188 17.25 1.81 -6.72
CA VAL A 188 16.66 2.04 -8.05
C VAL A 188 15.65 0.95 -8.35
N GLN A 189 14.39 1.33 -8.45
CA GLN A 189 13.30 0.42 -8.78
C GLN A 189 12.62 0.80 -10.08
N ARG A 190 12.27 -0.21 -10.88
CA ARG A 190 11.40 -0.04 -12.05
C ARG A 190 9.95 -0.23 -11.63
N THR A 191 9.15 0.84 -11.71
CA THR A 191 7.71 0.79 -11.43
C THR A 191 6.94 1.07 -12.72
N GLY A 192 6.53 0.02 -13.42
CA GLY A 192 5.88 0.12 -14.73
C GLY A 192 6.82 0.69 -15.80
N ASN A 193 6.43 1.83 -16.41
CA ASN A 193 7.23 2.56 -17.41
C ASN A 193 8.00 3.75 -16.80
N ARG A 194 8.30 3.71 -15.50
CA ARG A 194 9.10 4.72 -14.81
C ARG A 194 10.24 4.09 -14.03
N LEU A 195 11.32 4.83 -13.88
CA LEU A 195 12.44 4.51 -13.00
C LEU A 195 12.36 5.41 -11.78
N VAL A 196 12.35 4.81 -10.59
CA VAL A 196 12.31 5.51 -9.31
C VAL A 196 13.64 5.26 -8.62
N ALA A 197 14.45 6.31 -8.46
CA ALA A 197 15.66 6.29 -7.66
C ALA A 197 15.36 6.96 -6.30
N GLU A 198 15.53 6.21 -5.21
CA GLU A 198 15.38 6.69 -3.84
C GLU A 198 16.75 6.86 -3.18
N PHE A 199 17.08 8.10 -2.83
CA PHE A 199 18.28 8.43 -2.05
C PHE A 199 17.92 8.40 -0.57
N GLN A 200 18.46 7.43 0.17
CA GLN A 200 18.10 7.17 1.56
C GLN A 200 18.78 8.17 2.51
N ASN A 201 18.04 8.70 3.48
CA ASN A 201 18.53 9.66 4.48
C ASN A 201 19.15 10.93 3.87
N ALA A 202 18.65 11.36 2.72
CA ALA A 202 19.16 12.52 1.99
C ALA A 202 18.17 13.69 2.04
N THR A 203 18.71 14.90 2.13
CA THR A 203 17.94 16.15 2.00
C THR A 203 18.07 16.73 0.59
N LEU A 204 16.97 17.25 0.04
CA LEU A 204 16.93 17.92 -1.27
C LEU A 204 16.87 19.44 -1.05
N PRO A 205 17.86 20.22 -1.55
CA PRO A 205 17.75 21.66 -1.61
C PRO A 205 16.56 22.10 -2.46
N GLN A 206 15.85 23.15 -2.04
CA GLN A 206 14.64 23.64 -2.74
C GLN A 206 14.89 23.99 -4.21
N GLU A 207 16.12 24.36 -4.57
CA GLU A 207 16.53 24.67 -5.96
C GLU A 207 16.54 23.45 -6.89
N LEU A 208 16.66 22.24 -6.32
CA LEU A 208 16.69 20.97 -7.03
C LEU A 208 15.34 20.25 -7.00
N GLU A 209 14.35 20.77 -6.27
CA GLU A 209 12.97 20.27 -6.26
C GLU A 209 12.21 20.81 -7.48
N ARG A 210 12.47 20.19 -8.64
CA ARG A 210 11.91 20.60 -9.93
C ARG A 210 11.71 19.41 -10.86
N SER A 211 10.89 19.65 -11.89
CA SER A 211 10.74 18.78 -13.05
C SER A 211 11.62 19.30 -14.18
N LEU A 212 12.43 18.43 -14.77
CA LEU A 212 13.24 18.70 -15.96
C LEU A 212 12.60 18.00 -17.15
N ASP A 213 12.22 18.78 -18.17
CA ASP A 213 11.86 18.24 -19.49
C ASP A 213 13.14 18.09 -20.31
N VAL A 214 13.42 16.86 -20.74
CA VAL A 214 14.66 16.50 -21.45
C VAL A 214 14.37 15.84 -22.81
N ALA A 215 13.14 15.95 -23.30
CA ALA A 215 12.74 15.37 -24.58
C ALA A 215 13.55 15.91 -25.78
N ASP A 216 13.99 17.17 -25.72
CA ASP A 216 14.74 17.84 -26.81
C ASP A 216 16.16 17.29 -27.01
N PHE A 217 16.68 16.50 -26.07
CA PHE A 217 18.05 15.98 -26.10
C PHE A 217 18.22 14.72 -26.96
N ALA A 218 17.18 14.27 -27.69
CA ALA A 218 17.20 13.08 -28.54
C ALA A 218 17.73 11.84 -27.79
N THR A 219 17.23 11.66 -26.57
CA THR A 219 17.47 10.57 -25.63
C THR A 219 16.17 9.84 -25.32
N PRO A 220 16.21 8.58 -24.83
CA PRO A 220 15.00 7.85 -24.43
C PRO A 220 14.33 8.36 -23.15
N VAL A 221 14.76 9.48 -22.57
CA VAL A 221 14.18 10.06 -21.35
C VAL A 221 13.33 11.26 -21.75
N LYS A 222 12.08 11.31 -21.25
CA LYS A 222 11.14 12.42 -21.48
C LYS A 222 11.21 13.45 -20.36
N SER A 223 11.10 13.00 -19.11
CA SER A 223 11.13 13.89 -17.94
C SER A 223 11.86 13.29 -16.76
N ILE A 224 12.38 14.16 -15.89
CA ILE A 224 13.01 13.83 -14.61
C ILE A 224 12.37 14.68 -13.53
N ASP A 225 11.65 14.05 -12.61
CA ASP A 225 10.94 14.71 -11.50
C ASP A 225 11.66 14.38 -10.18
N THR A 226 12.17 15.38 -9.47
CA THR A 226 12.83 15.16 -8.17
C THR A 226 12.12 15.92 -7.06
N TYR A 227 11.80 15.23 -5.97
CA TYR A 227 11.12 15.82 -4.82
C TYR A 227 11.51 15.13 -3.50
N ALA A 228 11.33 15.84 -2.39
CA ALA A 228 11.58 15.30 -1.06
C ALA A 228 10.39 14.41 -0.60
N GLN A 229 10.69 13.25 -0.01
CA GLN A 229 9.69 12.34 0.55
C GLN A 229 10.13 11.86 1.93
N GLY A 230 9.65 12.53 2.98
CA GLY A 230 10.07 12.25 4.35
C GLY A 230 11.55 12.57 4.56
N ASN A 231 12.33 11.56 4.95
CA ASN A 231 13.79 11.67 5.12
C ASN A 231 14.59 11.27 3.87
N ASN A 232 13.91 10.99 2.75
CA ASN A 232 14.52 10.51 1.52
C ASN A 232 14.27 11.51 0.38
N VAL A 233 15.13 11.46 -0.64
CA VAL A 233 14.87 12.14 -1.91
C VAL A 233 14.39 11.10 -2.91
N ARG A 234 13.28 11.37 -3.60
CA ARG A 234 12.77 10.52 -4.67
C ARG A 234 12.94 11.23 -6.02
N MET A 235 13.63 10.56 -6.94
CA MET A 235 13.78 10.99 -8.33
C MET A 235 13.05 10.00 -9.24
N VAL A 236 12.11 10.50 -10.03
CA VAL A 236 11.31 9.73 -10.98
C VAL A 236 11.73 10.10 -12.39
N VAL A 237 12.30 9.15 -13.12
CA VAL A 237 12.70 9.29 -14.51
C VAL A 237 11.66 8.59 -15.38
N THR A 238 11.08 9.32 -16.33
CA THR A 238 10.05 8.79 -17.24
C THR A 238 10.64 8.62 -18.64
N PRO A 239 10.89 7.37 -19.08
CA PRO A 239 11.39 7.10 -20.43
C PRO A 239 10.29 7.11 -21.50
N ASP A 240 10.69 7.34 -22.75
CA ASP A 240 9.88 7.23 -23.95
C ASP A 240 10.10 5.86 -24.60
N GLY A 241 9.13 4.95 -24.43
CA GLY A 241 9.18 3.58 -24.98
C GLY A 241 9.92 2.55 -24.10
N PRO A 242 10.10 1.31 -24.60
CA PRO A 242 10.78 0.25 -23.87
C PRO A 242 12.26 0.56 -23.68
N PHE A 243 12.75 0.43 -22.45
CA PHE A 243 14.09 0.82 -22.07
C PHE A 243 14.81 -0.28 -21.28
N GLU A 244 16.12 -0.28 -21.39
CA GLU A 244 17.07 -0.89 -20.46
C GLU A 244 17.69 0.21 -19.61
N TYR A 245 18.09 -0.10 -18.39
CA TYR A 245 18.79 0.86 -17.55
C TYR A 245 19.97 0.22 -16.82
N GLY A 246 20.99 1.03 -16.57
CA GLY A 246 22.11 0.69 -15.69
C GLY A 246 22.33 1.82 -14.70
N ALA A 247 22.46 1.46 -13.42
CA ALA A 247 22.82 2.39 -12.36
C ALA A 247 24.19 2.01 -11.81
N TYR A 248 25.06 3.00 -11.65
CA TYR A 248 26.36 2.81 -11.02
C TYR A 248 26.81 4.07 -10.29
N GLN A 249 27.60 3.88 -9.25
CA GLN A 249 28.14 4.96 -8.44
C GLN A 249 29.67 4.89 -8.45
N VAL A 250 30.30 6.04 -8.70
CA VAL A 250 31.75 6.20 -8.66
C VAL A 250 32.03 7.42 -7.81
N GLU A 251 32.68 7.23 -6.66
CA GLU A 251 32.95 8.28 -5.66
C GLU A 251 31.67 9.02 -5.25
N ASP A 252 31.60 10.34 -5.45
CA ASP A 252 30.47 11.19 -5.12
C ASP A 252 29.43 11.29 -6.26
N ARG A 253 29.56 10.50 -7.32
CA ARG A 253 28.71 10.60 -8.51
C ARG A 253 27.91 9.33 -8.75
N PHE A 254 26.60 9.46 -8.64
CA PHE A 254 25.65 8.43 -9.06
C PHE A 254 25.21 8.71 -10.50
N THR A 255 25.26 7.69 -11.36
CA THR A 255 24.85 7.80 -12.76
C THR A 255 23.78 6.75 -13.07
N LEU A 256 22.63 7.21 -13.54
CA LEU A 256 21.57 6.37 -14.09
C LEU A 256 21.57 6.52 -15.62
N ALA A 257 22.00 5.47 -16.31
CA ALA A 257 22.02 5.39 -17.76
C ALA A 257 20.76 4.67 -18.24
N VAL A 258 19.96 5.35 -19.06
CA VAL A 258 18.75 4.80 -19.69
C VAL A 258 19.02 4.62 -21.18
N LYS A 259 18.89 3.40 -21.67
CA LYS A 259 19.08 3.02 -23.07
C LYS A 259 17.76 2.51 -23.62
N VAL A 260 17.53 2.69 -24.91
CA VAL A 260 16.41 1.99 -25.57
C VAL A 260 16.67 0.49 -25.48
N LEU A 261 15.66 -0.27 -25.06
CA LEU A 261 15.75 -1.72 -25.14
C LEU A 261 15.74 -2.03 -26.64
N PRO A 262 16.76 -2.69 -27.22
CA PRO A 262 16.68 -3.11 -28.59
C PRO A 262 15.47 -4.03 -28.69
N SER A 263 14.44 -3.59 -29.41
CA SER A 263 13.38 -4.48 -29.84
C SER A 263 14.08 -5.65 -30.53
N GLY A 264 14.04 -6.84 -29.90
CA GLY A 264 14.12 -8.08 -30.67
C GLY A 264 13.13 -7.95 -31.83
N PRO A 265 13.49 -8.52 -33.00
CA PRO A 265 13.05 -8.06 -34.32
C PRO A 265 11.59 -7.67 -34.27
N SER A 266 11.37 -6.37 -34.43
CA SER A 266 10.10 -5.72 -34.38
C SER A 266 9.08 -6.55 -35.16
N GLN A 267 8.06 -7.05 -34.47
CA GLN A 267 6.76 -7.25 -35.10
C GLN A 267 6.10 -5.88 -35.28
N ASP A 268 6.78 -5.01 -36.04
CA ASP A 268 6.10 -4.00 -36.83
C ASP A 268 5.92 -4.65 -38.20
N GLY A 269 4.67 -4.92 -38.55
CA GLY A 269 4.23 -5.35 -39.87
C GLY A 269 4.42 -4.26 -40.92
N VAL A 270 5.64 -3.77 -41.07
CA VAL A 270 6.12 -3.14 -42.29
C VAL A 270 7.43 -3.86 -42.59
N VAL A 271 7.42 -4.62 -43.69
CA VAL A 271 8.54 -5.37 -44.26
C VAL A 271 9.81 -4.52 -44.24
N GLY A 272 10.59 -4.64 -43.16
CA GLY A 272 11.87 -3.98 -43.00
C GLY A 272 12.86 -4.65 -43.94
N GLN A 273 13.47 -3.86 -44.82
CA GLN A 273 14.47 -4.35 -45.76
C GLN A 273 15.58 -5.11 -45.00
N PRO A 274 16.03 -6.30 -45.48
CA PRO A 274 17.02 -7.09 -44.78
C PRO A 274 18.30 -6.28 -44.55
N LYS A 275 18.84 -6.30 -43.32
CA LYS A 275 20.11 -5.64 -43.01
C LYS A 275 21.26 -6.56 -43.44
N TYR A 276 21.84 -6.27 -44.59
CA TYR A 276 22.95 -7.04 -45.16
C TYR A 276 24.29 -6.62 -44.54
N THR A 277 25.04 -7.58 -44.00
CA THR A 277 26.31 -7.38 -43.28
C THR A 277 27.48 -8.18 -43.85
N GLY A 278 27.28 -8.90 -44.96
CA GLY A 278 28.30 -9.73 -45.58
C GLY A 278 29.48 -8.96 -46.18
N GLU A 279 30.62 -9.64 -46.31
CA GLU A 279 31.77 -9.13 -47.07
C GLU A 279 31.36 -8.68 -48.47
N ARG A 280 31.92 -7.55 -48.92
CA ARG A 280 31.52 -6.92 -50.18
C ARG A 280 32.22 -7.58 -51.35
N LEU A 281 31.43 -7.98 -52.35
CA LEU A 281 31.93 -8.58 -53.58
C LEU A 281 31.54 -7.76 -54.81
N SER A 282 32.32 -7.94 -55.88
CA SER A 282 32.04 -7.38 -57.20
C SER A 282 32.15 -8.49 -58.23
N LEU A 283 31.06 -8.80 -58.91
CA LEU A 283 30.94 -9.92 -59.85
C LEU A 283 30.28 -9.41 -61.14
N ASN A 284 30.74 -9.90 -62.29
CA ASN A 284 30.14 -9.57 -63.57
C ASN A 284 30.02 -10.84 -64.41
N PHE A 285 28.80 -11.34 -64.54
CA PHE A 285 28.51 -12.55 -65.29
C PHE A 285 27.44 -12.27 -66.34
N GLN A 286 27.66 -12.81 -67.54
CA GLN A 286 26.70 -12.83 -68.63
C GLN A 286 26.28 -14.28 -68.85
N ASP A 287 24.98 -14.54 -68.76
CA ASP A 287 24.37 -15.85 -69.00
C ASP A 287 24.98 -17.02 -68.18
N ILE A 288 25.22 -16.80 -66.88
CA ILE A 288 25.74 -17.85 -65.99
C ILE A 288 24.61 -18.72 -65.43
N GLU A 289 24.81 -20.02 -65.35
CA GLU A 289 23.86 -20.92 -64.67
C GLU A 289 23.73 -20.56 -63.18
N VAL A 290 22.49 -20.50 -62.67
CA VAL A 290 22.21 -20.11 -61.29
C VAL A 290 22.91 -21.02 -60.28
N ARG A 291 23.04 -22.32 -60.57
CA ARG A 291 23.77 -23.28 -59.73
C ARG A 291 25.25 -22.94 -59.60
N ALA A 292 25.92 -22.67 -60.73
CA ALA A 292 27.32 -22.30 -60.76
C ALA A 292 27.55 -20.97 -60.04
N LEU A 293 26.64 -20.00 -60.19
CA LEU A 293 26.70 -18.73 -59.49
C LEU A 293 26.53 -18.88 -57.97
N LEU A 294 25.58 -19.70 -57.52
CA LEU A 294 25.37 -19.98 -56.10
C LEU A 294 26.57 -20.70 -55.48
N GLN A 295 27.23 -21.59 -56.23
CA GLN A 295 28.45 -22.27 -55.79
C GLN A 295 29.62 -21.29 -55.64
N VAL A 296 29.83 -20.38 -56.61
CA VAL A 296 30.86 -19.33 -56.51
C VAL A 296 30.64 -18.43 -55.29
N LEU A 297 29.38 -18.12 -54.95
CA LEU A 297 29.06 -17.35 -53.74
C LEU A 297 29.27 -18.13 -52.44
N ALA A 298 29.07 -19.45 -52.49
CA ALA A 298 29.30 -20.33 -51.36
C ALA A 298 30.79 -20.52 -51.07
N ASP A 299 31.59 -20.70 -52.13
CA ASP A 299 33.05 -20.83 -52.07
C ASP A 299 33.72 -19.53 -51.57
N PHE A 300 33.11 -18.37 -51.83
CA PHE A 300 33.66 -17.08 -51.36
C PHE A 300 33.60 -16.89 -49.85
N ASN A 301 32.67 -17.55 -49.15
CA ASN A 301 32.48 -17.42 -47.70
C ASN A 301 32.65 -18.74 -46.93
N ASP A 302 33.29 -19.75 -47.55
CA ASP A 302 33.48 -21.08 -46.98
C ASP A 302 32.20 -21.74 -46.44
N VAL A 303 31.04 -21.48 -47.09
CA VAL A 303 29.76 -22.07 -46.68
C VAL A 303 29.43 -23.32 -47.46
N ASN A 304 29.02 -24.38 -46.77
CA ASN A 304 28.57 -25.61 -47.42
C ASN A 304 27.16 -25.39 -47.99
N LEU A 305 27.03 -25.42 -49.32
CA LEU A 305 25.78 -25.22 -50.03
C LEU A 305 25.36 -26.50 -50.77
N VAL A 306 24.10 -26.92 -50.58
CA VAL A 306 23.46 -28.00 -51.32
C VAL A 306 22.34 -27.41 -52.17
N THR A 307 22.43 -27.59 -53.49
CA THR A 307 21.42 -27.15 -54.46
C THR A 307 20.64 -28.35 -54.99
N THR A 308 19.30 -28.28 -54.99
CA THR A 308 18.46 -29.35 -55.56
C THR A 308 18.52 -29.36 -57.09
N ASP A 309 18.23 -30.51 -57.69
CA ASP A 309 18.21 -30.68 -59.16
C ASP A 309 17.15 -29.78 -59.84
N SER A 310 16.13 -29.36 -59.08
CA SER A 310 15.06 -28.45 -59.48
C SER A 310 15.50 -26.99 -59.67
N VAL A 311 16.71 -26.61 -59.23
CA VAL A 311 17.28 -25.27 -59.44
C VAL A 311 17.85 -25.16 -60.87
N SER A 312 17.14 -24.45 -61.76
CA SER A 312 17.49 -24.31 -63.18
C SER A 312 17.38 -22.88 -63.72
N GLY A 313 18.10 -22.62 -64.82
CA GLY A 313 18.10 -21.38 -65.59
C GLY A 313 19.39 -20.56 -65.46
N SER A 314 19.55 -19.55 -66.35
CA SER A 314 20.75 -18.71 -66.44
C SER A 314 20.47 -17.25 -66.10
N LEU A 315 21.30 -16.61 -65.27
CA LEU A 315 21.14 -15.21 -64.84
C LEU A 315 22.26 -14.36 -65.43
N THR A 316 21.93 -13.15 -65.87
CA THR A 316 22.94 -12.12 -66.18
C THR A 316 22.94 -11.11 -65.05
N LEU A 317 24.09 -10.91 -64.42
CA LEU A 317 24.20 -10.12 -63.19
C LEU A 317 25.53 -9.34 -63.16
N ARG A 318 25.44 -8.05 -62.85
CA ARG A 318 26.60 -7.20 -62.57
C ARG A 318 26.44 -6.57 -61.20
N LEU A 319 27.23 -7.05 -60.23
CA LEU A 319 27.30 -6.53 -58.88
C LEU A 319 28.60 -5.74 -58.70
N GLN A 320 28.53 -4.57 -58.08
CA GLN A 320 29.69 -3.76 -57.73
C GLN A 320 29.59 -3.37 -56.26
N ASN A 321 30.56 -3.79 -55.46
CA ASN A 321 30.67 -3.45 -54.04
C ASN A 321 29.37 -3.77 -53.24
N VAL A 322 28.78 -4.94 -53.51
CA VAL A 322 27.54 -5.40 -52.87
C VAL A 322 27.90 -6.46 -51.81
N PRO A 323 27.40 -6.36 -50.57
CA PRO A 323 27.49 -7.44 -49.58
C PRO A 323 27.03 -8.80 -50.14
N TRP A 324 27.75 -9.88 -49.87
CA TRP A 324 27.44 -11.19 -50.48
C TRP A 324 26.07 -11.76 -50.08
N ASP A 325 25.60 -11.46 -48.89
CA ASP A 325 24.27 -11.84 -48.39
C ASP A 325 23.16 -11.07 -49.12
N GLN A 326 23.41 -9.79 -49.46
CA GLN A 326 22.57 -9.01 -50.36
C GLN A 326 22.57 -9.60 -51.77
N ALA A 327 23.74 -9.98 -52.27
CA ALA A 327 23.88 -10.62 -53.57
C ALA A 327 23.10 -11.94 -53.63
N MET A 328 23.23 -12.78 -52.59
CA MET A 328 22.54 -14.05 -52.44
C MET A 328 21.02 -13.85 -52.44
N ASP A 329 20.51 -12.94 -51.62
CA ASP A 329 19.08 -12.66 -51.52
C ASP A 329 18.49 -12.12 -52.84
N ILE A 330 19.22 -11.24 -53.55
CA ILE A 330 18.80 -10.76 -54.88
C ILE A 330 18.71 -11.92 -55.87
N ILE A 331 19.68 -12.85 -55.86
CA ILE A 331 19.68 -14.01 -56.76
C ILE A 331 18.53 -14.95 -56.43
N LEU A 332 18.35 -15.28 -55.15
CA LEU A 332 17.27 -16.15 -54.68
C LEU A 332 15.90 -15.57 -55.05
N ASN A 333 15.66 -14.28 -54.79
CA ASN A 333 14.40 -13.60 -55.12
C ASN A 333 14.16 -13.48 -56.63
N SER A 334 15.21 -13.23 -57.44
CA SER A 334 15.07 -13.11 -58.90
C SER A 334 14.59 -14.40 -59.59
N ARG A 335 14.77 -15.55 -58.92
CA ARG A 335 14.41 -16.88 -59.44
C ARG A 335 13.42 -17.64 -58.57
N GLY A 336 12.83 -16.99 -57.56
CA GLY A 336 11.84 -17.61 -56.67
C GLY A 336 12.40 -18.79 -55.88
N LEU A 337 13.70 -18.76 -55.57
CA LEU A 337 14.38 -19.77 -54.76
C LEU A 337 14.31 -19.38 -53.29
N GLY A 338 14.18 -20.37 -52.42
CA GLY A 338 14.29 -20.21 -50.97
C GLY A 338 15.55 -20.88 -50.46
N MET A 339 16.03 -20.41 -49.31
CA MET A 339 17.17 -20.97 -48.62
C MET A 339 16.74 -21.41 -47.21
N ARG A 340 17.25 -22.57 -46.75
CA ARG A 340 17.09 -23.04 -45.37
C ARG A 340 18.43 -23.50 -44.82
N GLN A 341 18.70 -23.10 -43.59
CA GLN A 341 19.88 -23.55 -42.87
C GLN A 341 19.53 -24.79 -42.06
N HIS A 342 20.22 -25.90 -42.32
CA HIS A 342 20.19 -27.09 -41.47
C HIS A 342 21.59 -27.31 -40.89
N GLY A 343 21.82 -26.78 -39.69
CA GLY A 343 23.11 -26.82 -39.03
C GLY A 343 24.19 -26.07 -39.82
N ASN A 344 25.21 -26.80 -40.28
CA ASN A 344 26.36 -26.26 -41.03
C ASN A 344 26.16 -26.26 -42.56
N VAL A 345 24.99 -26.67 -43.05
CA VAL A 345 24.71 -26.79 -44.48
C VAL A 345 23.51 -25.92 -44.84
N TRP A 346 23.67 -25.12 -45.89
CA TRP A 346 22.62 -24.33 -46.50
C TRP A 346 21.99 -25.13 -47.64
N MET A 347 20.68 -25.31 -47.59
CA MET A 347 19.91 -25.94 -48.66
C MET A 347 19.21 -24.85 -49.47
N VAL A 348 19.44 -24.82 -50.77
CA VAL A 348 18.72 -23.93 -51.71
C VAL A 348 17.88 -24.77 -52.66
N ALA A 349 16.59 -24.46 -52.69
CA ALA A 349 15.59 -25.12 -53.51
C ALA A 349 14.50 -24.10 -53.91
N PRO A 350 13.64 -24.39 -54.89
CA PRO A 350 12.48 -23.55 -55.19
C PRO A 350 11.64 -23.28 -53.93
N ALA A 351 11.23 -22.03 -53.70
CA ALA A 351 10.54 -21.65 -52.47
C ALA A 351 9.25 -22.45 -52.22
N ALA A 352 8.57 -22.86 -53.30
CA ALA A 352 7.38 -23.70 -53.23
C ALA A 352 7.66 -25.12 -52.70
N GLU A 353 8.82 -25.71 -53.03
CA GLU A 353 9.21 -27.05 -52.59
C GLU A 353 9.54 -27.04 -51.08
N ILE A 354 10.23 -26.00 -50.62
CA ILE A 354 10.53 -25.81 -49.20
C ILE A 354 9.25 -25.60 -48.40
N ALA A 355 8.35 -24.73 -48.86
CA ALA A 355 7.07 -24.48 -48.18
C ALA A 355 6.20 -25.75 -48.11
N ALA A 356 6.17 -26.56 -49.18
CA ALA A 356 5.45 -27.82 -49.19
C ALA A 356 6.04 -28.84 -48.19
N ARG A 357 7.37 -28.92 -48.10
CA ARG A 357 8.05 -29.80 -47.14
C ARG A 357 7.83 -29.37 -45.69
N GLU A 358 7.96 -28.08 -45.38
CA GLU A 358 7.70 -27.56 -44.03
C GLU A 358 6.25 -27.80 -43.62
N ARG A 359 5.30 -27.59 -44.54
CA ARG A 359 3.89 -27.87 -44.29
C ARG A 359 3.67 -29.36 -44.00
N ALA A 360 4.28 -30.24 -44.80
CA ALA A 360 4.21 -31.69 -44.56
C ALA A 360 4.88 -32.11 -43.23
N GLU A 361 5.99 -31.47 -42.84
CA GLU A 361 6.66 -31.72 -41.56
C GLU A 361 5.84 -31.24 -40.36
N LEU A 362 5.18 -30.08 -40.46
CA LEU A 362 4.27 -29.57 -39.44
C LEU A 362 2.99 -30.41 -39.33
N GLU A 363 2.39 -30.80 -40.46
CA GLU A 363 1.24 -31.71 -40.52
C GLU A 363 1.61 -33.10 -39.97
N ALA A 364 2.81 -33.61 -40.28
CA ALA A 364 3.31 -34.85 -39.70
C ALA A 364 3.55 -34.73 -38.18
N ARG A 365 4.07 -33.60 -37.70
CA ARG A 365 4.20 -33.33 -36.25
C ARG A 365 2.85 -33.24 -35.55
N GLN A 366 1.86 -32.58 -36.16
CA GLN A 366 0.50 -32.52 -35.66
C GLN A 366 -0.14 -33.91 -35.65
N GLY A 367 -0.02 -34.67 -36.72
CA GLY A 367 -0.50 -36.05 -36.80
C GLY A 367 0.16 -36.97 -35.77
N MET A 368 1.45 -36.80 -35.50
CA MET A 368 2.13 -37.53 -34.41
C MET A 368 1.56 -37.19 -33.03
N SER A 369 1.20 -35.92 -32.77
CA SER A 369 0.54 -35.53 -31.51
C SER A 369 -0.87 -36.12 -31.37
N GLU A 370 -1.59 -36.29 -32.48
CA GLU A 370 -2.90 -36.95 -32.49
C GLU A 370 -2.82 -38.46 -32.31
N LEU A 371 -1.69 -39.09 -32.62
CA LEU A 371 -1.50 -40.53 -32.48
C LEU A 371 -1.11 -40.95 -31.04
N VAL A 372 -0.83 -39.99 -30.15
CA VAL A 372 -0.54 -40.28 -28.73
C VAL A 372 -1.80 -40.84 -28.06
N PRO A 373 -1.70 -41.96 -27.30
CA PRO A 373 -2.84 -42.53 -26.60
C PRO A 373 -3.33 -41.61 -25.48
N LEU A 374 -4.65 -41.52 -25.31
CA LEU A 374 -5.28 -40.82 -24.19
C LEU A 374 -5.21 -41.69 -22.94
N MET A 375 -4.92 -41.07 -21.80
CA MET A 375 -4.90 -41.71 -20.49
C MET A 375 -5.98 -41.10 -19.61
N ASN A 376 -6.58 -41.93 -18.75
CA ASN A 376 -7.53 -41.48 -17.73
C ASN A 376 -6.82 -41.41 -16.38
N GLU A 377 -6.91 -40.27 -15.70
CA GLU A 377 -6.33 -40.06 -14.39
C GLU A 377 -7.37 -39.42 -13.45
N ALA A 378 -7.43 -39.93 -12.22
CA ALA A 378 -8.25 -39.35 -11.15
C ALA A 378 -7.38 -38.53 -10.20
N ILE A 379 -7.65 -37.22 -10.10
CA ILE A 379 -6.96 -36.29 -9.21
C ILE A 379 -7.88 -35.95 -8.03
N GLN A 380 -7.42 -36.24 -6.81
CA GLN A 380 -8.12 -35.89 -5.58
C GLN A 380 -7.86 -34.44 -5.20
N ILE A 381 -8.91 -33.70 -4.85
CA ILE A 381 -8.82 -32.32 -4.34
C ILE A 381 -9.19 -32.30 -2.85
N ASN A 382 -8.43 -31.56 -2.05
CA ASN A 382 -8.52 -31.59 -0.60
C ASN A 382 -9.21 -30.35 -0.01
N TYR A 383 -8.87 -29.15 -0.48
CA TYR A 383 -9.33 -27.88 0.10
C TYR A 383 -10.35 -27.18 -0.80
N ALA A 384 -10.10 -27.15 -2.11
CA ALA A 384 -11.01 -26.55 -3.08
C ALA A 384 -12.15 -27.50 -3.50
N ARG A 385 -13.20 -26.97 -4.12
CA ARG A 385 -14.25 -27.79 -4.74
C ARG A 385 -13.83 -28.19 -6.14
N ALA A 386 -13.96 -29.47 -6.47
CA ALA A 386 -13.65 -30.01 -7.79
C ALA A 386 -14.45 -29.35 -8.92
N GLN A 387 -15.68 -28.92 -8.63
CA GLN A 387 -16.55 -28.22 -9.58
C GLN A 387 -15.96 -26.87 -10.01
N ASP A 388 -15.43 -26.10 -9.05
CA ASP A 388 -14.86 -24.78 -9.31
C ASP A 388 -13.58 -24.91 -10.15
N ILE A 389 -12.70 -25.86 -9.81
CA ILE A 389 -11.49 -26.13 -10.60
C ILE A 389 -11.83 -26.64 -12.01
N ALA A 390 -12.79 -27.55 -12.15
CA ALA A 390 -13.21 -28.04 -13.46
C ALA A 390 -13.77 -26.92 -14.35
N SER A 391 -14.47 -25.94 -13.77
CA SER A 391 -14.98 -24.78 -14.52
C SER A 391 -13.85 -23.89 -15.04
N LEU A 392 -12.76 -23.74 -14.28
CA LEU A 392 -11.57 -22.99 -14.69
C LEU A 392 -10.80 -23.71 -15.81
N LEU A 393 -10.71 -25.04 -15.74
CA LEU A 393 -9.99 -25.86 -16.72
C LEU A 393 -10.76 -26.06 -18.02
N ARG A 394 -12.11 -26.08 -17.99
CA ARG A 394 -12.95 -26.18 -19.20
C ARG A 394 -13.09 -24.88 -19.98
N ASN A 395 -12.65 -23.75 -19.41
CA ASN A 395 -12.83 -22.46 -20.06
C ASN A 395 -12.08 -22.45 -21.40
N GLU A 396 -12.78 -22.19 -22.53
CA GLU A 396 -12.26 -22.35 -23.89
C GLU A 396 -11.02 -21.48 -24.20
N GLN A 397 -10.78 -20.46 -23.37
CA GLN A 397 -9.62 -19.59 -23.43
C GLN A 397 -8.33 -20.23 -22.84
N ASN A 398 -8.46 -21.30 -22.05
CA ASN A 398 -7.35 -22.03 -21.47
C ASN A 398 -6.95 -23.21 -22.35
N THR A 399 -5.81 -23.10 -23.04
CA THR A 399 -5.21 -24.15 -23.88
C THR A 399 -4.55 -25.27 -23.07
N LEU A 400 -4.99 -25.50 -21.83
CA LEU A 400 -4.39 -26.48 -20.91
C LEU A 400 -4.82 -27.91 -21.21
N LEU A 401 -5.99 -28.08 -21.84
CA LEU A 401 -6.47 -29.36 -22.35
C LEU A 401 -6.16 -29.50 -23.83
N SER A 402 -5.91 -30.73 -24.28
CA SER A 402 -5.85 -31.00 -25.72
C SER A 402 -7.24 -30.87 -26.34
N GLY A 403 -7.32 -30.71 -27.67
CA GLY A 403 -8.60 -30.68 -28.38
C GLY A 403 -9.43 -31.97 -28.26
N ARG A 404 -8.83 -33.05 -27.72
CA ARG A 404 -9.47 -34.34 -27.44
C ARG A 404 -9.62 -34.62 -25.94
N GLY A 405 -9.17 -33.69 -25.10
CA GLY A 405 -9.21 -33.80 -23.65
C GLY A 405 -10.64 -33.66 -23.13
N ASN A 406 -10.95 -34.37 -22.06
CA ASN A 406 -12.23 -34.24 -21.35
C ASN A 406 -12.02 -34.25 -19.84
N ILE A 407 -12.82 -33.46 -19.13
CA ILE A 407 -12.83 -33.39 -17.67
C ILE A 407 -14.23 -33.74 -17.16
N ALA A 408 -14.33 -34.74 -16.29
CA ALA A 408 -15.51 -35.02 -15.50
C ALA A 408 -15.24 -34.79 -14.00
N VAL A 409 -16.29 -34.53 -13.23
CA VAL A 409 -16.19 -34.26 -11.78
C VAL A 409 -17.00 -35.32 -11.04
N ASP A 410 -16.39 -36.02 -10.09
CA ASP A 410 -17.11 -36.80 -9.09
C ASP A 410 -17.30 -35.94 -7.84
N ALA A 411 -18.51 -35.40 -7.68
CA ALA A 411 -18.85 -34.53 -6.55
C ALA A 411 -18.91 -35.28 -5.21
N ARG A 412 -19.11 -36.60 -5.21
CA ARG A 412 -19.22 -37.40 -3.99
C ARG A 412 -17.86 -37.61 -3.32
N THR A 413 -16.82 -37.78 -4.13
CA THR A 413 -15.43 -37.97 -3.65
C THR A 413 -14.56 -36.72 -3.80
N ASN A 414 -15.08 -35.63 -4.36
CA ASN A 414 -14.34 -34.41 -4.69
C ASN A 414 -13.11 -34.70 -5.58
N GLN A 415 -13.32 -35.51 -6.63
CA GLN A 415 -12.29 -35.92 -7.58
C GLN A 415 -12.52 -35.33 -8.97
N LEU A 416 -11.43 -34.97 -9.64
CA LEU A 416 -11.40 -34.67 -11.06
C LEU A 416 -10.99 -35.91 -11.84
N LEU A 417 -11.82 -36.33 -12.78
CA LEU A 417 -11.53 -37.38 -13.74
C LEU A 417 -11.07 -36.72 -15.04
N LEU A 418 -9.78 -36.80 -15.34
CA LEU A 418 -9.14 -36.19 -16.49
C LEU A 418 -8.82 -37.26 -17.53
N LEU A 419 -9.29 -37.06 -18.75
CA LEU A 419 -8.94 -37.86 -19.92
C LEU A 419 -8.15 -36.98 -20.87
N ASP A 420 -6.83 -37.16 -20.98
CA ASP A 420 -5.99 -36.40 -21.91
C ASP A 420 -4.67 -37.14 -22.22
N THR A 421 -3.77 -36.52 -23.00
CA THR A 421 -2.41 -36.99 -23.21
C THR A 421 -1.55 -36.79 -21.94
N PRO A 422 -0.49 -37.59 -21.73
CA PRO A 422 0.33 -37.54 -20.52
C PRO A 422 0.88 -36.14 -20.17
N ASP A 423 1.36 -35.40 -21.16
CA ASP A 423 1.97 -34.07 -20.95
C ASP A 423 0.95 -33.05 -20.41
N HIS A 424 -0.28 -33.07 -20.93
CA HIS A 424 -1.38 -32.21 -20.48
C HIS A 424 -1.88 -32.61 -19.09
N ILE A 425 -1.89 -33.91 -18.76
CA ILE A 425 -2.23 -34.41 -17.43
C ILE A 425 -1.24 -33.90 -16.38
N GLU A 426 0.07 -33.96 -16.66
CA GLU A 426 1.08 -33.42 -15.74
C GLU A 426 0.95 -31.91 -15.55
N ALA A 427 0.68 -31.16 -16.64
CA ALA A 427 0.46 -29.72 -16.56
C ALA A 427 -0.75 -29.38 -15.67
N VAL A 428 -1.87 -30.08 -15.84
CA VAL A 428 -3.07 -29.91 -15.00
C VAL A 428 -2.78 -30.30 -13.55
N ARG A 429 -2.09 -31.42 -13.30
CA ARG A 429 -1.72 -31.86 -11.95
C ARG A 429 -0.89 -30.79 -11.22
N ASN A 430 0.12 -30.23 -11.89
CA ASN A 430 0.96 -29.18 -11.32
C ASN A 430 0.17 -27.91 -11.01
N LEU A 431 -0.78 -27.53 -11.87
CA LEU A 431 -1.67 -26.40 -11.62
C LEU A 431 -2.62 -26.66 -10.45
N VAL A 432 -3.25 -27.84 -10.38
CA VAL A 432 -4.12 -28.22 -9.27
C VAL A 432 -3.36 -28.19 -7.95
N ALA A 433 -2.11 -28.68 -7.92
CA ALA A 433 -1.27 -28.64 -6.73
C ALA A 433 -0.93 -27.20 -6.26
N GLN A 434 -0.87 -26.23 -7.17
CA GLN A 434 -0.67 -24.82 -6.82
C GLN A 434 -1.96 -24.13 -6.35
N LEU A 435 -3.13 -24.57 -6.83
CA LEU A 435 -4.43 -23.99 -6.50
C LEU A 435 -5.07 -24.59 -5.25
N ASP A 436 -4.84 -25.87 -4.97
CA ASP A 436 -5.42 -26.60 -3.83
C ASP A 436 -4.65 -26.31 -2.53
N VAL A 437 -4.68 -25.05 -2.09
CA VAL A 437 -4.09 -24.59 -0.83
C VAL A 437 -5.17 -24.30 0.22
N PRO A 438 -4.91 -24.51 1.52
CA PRO A 438 -5.87 -24.18 2.56
C PRO A 438 -6.18 -22.68 2.60
N VAL A 439 -7.47 -22.35 2.69
CA VAL A 439 -7.91 -20.96 2.82
C VAL A 439 -7.68 -20.44 4.23
N ARG A 440 -7.02 -19.30 4.35
CA ARG A 440 -6.86 -18.59 5.63
C ARG A 440 -8.22 -18.11 6.15
N GLN A 441 -8.37 -18.14 7.47
CA GLN A 441 -9.58 -17.67 8.16
C GLN A 441 -9.31 -16.34 8.86
N VAL A 442 -10.34 -15.50 8.95
CA VAL A 442 -10.31 -14.20 9.63
C VAL A 442 -11.42 -14.19 10.68
N LEU A 443 -11.06 -13.84 11.91
CA LEU A 443 -11.96 -13.43 12.97
C LEU A 443 -12.21 -11.93 12.83
N ILE A 444 -13.47 -11.52 12.74
CA ILE A 444 -13.88 -10.12 12.72
C ILE A 444 -14.63 -9.84 14.01
N GLU A 445 -14.13 -8.88 14.78
CA GLU A 445 -14.81 -8.31 15.94
C GLU A 445 -15.24 -6.89 15.61
N SER A 446 -16.53 -6.60 15.75
CA SER A 446 -17.05 -5.24 15.68
C SER A 446 -17.51 -4.81 17.07
N ARG A 447 -17.36 -3.52 17.39
CA ARG A 447 -17.89 -2.92 18.62
C ARG A 447 -18.70 -1.70 18.26
N VAL A 448 -19.97 -1.71 18.60
CA VAL A 448 -20.90 -0.60 18.45
C VAL A 448 -21.14 -0.03 19.84
N VAL A 449 -20.72 1.22 20.04
CA VAL A 449 -20.87 1.95 21.31
C VAL A 449 -21.87 3.06 21.10
N LEU A 450 -22.96 3.05 21.87
CA LEU A 450 -23.95 4.11 21.91
C LEU A 450 -23.92 4.73 23.30
N ALA A 451 -23.54 6.00 23.38
CA ALA A 451 -23.61 6.80 24.60
C ALA A 451 -24.75 7.81 24.48
N SER A 452 -25.59 7.93 25.50
CA SER A 452 -26.56 9.02 25.62
C SER A 452 -26.39 9.76 26.94
N ASN A 453 -26.58 11.08 26.88
CA ASN A 453 -26.62 11.95 28.04
C ASN A 453 -27.77 12.94 27.86
N ASP A 454 -28.79 12.78 28.68
CA ASP A 454 -30.04 13.50 28.61
C ASP A 454 -30.11 14.45 29.82
N PHE A 455 -30.23 15.76 29.57
CA PHE A 455 -30.35 16.75 30.62
C PHE A 455 -31.63 17.56 30.45
N SER A 456 -32.43 17.64 31.51
CA SER A 456 -33.64 18.48 31.53
C SER A 456 -33.75 19.25 32.83
N ARG A 457 -34.16 20.51 32.73
CA ARG A 457 -34.36 21.42 33.87
C ARG A 457 -35.58 22.28 33.63
N GLU A 458 -36.53 22.25 34.56
CA GLU A 458 -37.72 23.09 34.54
C GLU A 458 -37.89 23.84 35.86
N LEU A 459 -38.21 25.13 35.76
CA LEU A 459 -38.59 25.99 36.87
C LEU A 459 -39.98 26.52 36.60
N GLY A 460 -40.88 26.43 37.58
CA GLY A 460 -42.25 26.85 37.48
C GLY A 460 -42.74 27.59 38.72
N VAL A 461 -43.84 28.31 38.56
CA VAL A 461 -44.43 29.16 39.58
C VAL A 461 -45.95 29.12 39.50
N LYS A 462 -46.59 29.08 40.67
CA LYS A 462 -48.01 29.41 40.82
C LYS A 462 -48.13 30.60 41.75
N PHE A 463 -48.91 31.59 41.36
CA PHE A 463 -49.15 32.78 42.15
C PHE A 463 -50.62 33.16 42.05
N GLY A 464 -51.25 33.49 43.18
CA GLY A 464 -52.64 33.87 43.24
C GLY A 464 -52.90 34.90 44.33
N VAL A 465 -53.78 35.85 44.01
CA VAL A 465 -54.39 36.75 44.99
C VAL A 465 -55.89 36.57 44.91
N SER A 466 -56.48 36.11 45.99
CA SER A 466 -57.92 36.02 46.14
C SER A 466 -58.39 36.90 47.29
N GLY A 467 -59.61 37.38 47.18
CA GLY A 467 -60.20 38.17 48.24
C GLY A 467 -61.70 38.21 48.18
N ASP A 468 -62.32 38.33 49.35
CA ASP A 468 -63.74 38.55 49.50
C ASP A 468 -63.96 39.73 50.45
N ARG A 469 -64.86 40.63 50.07
CA ARG A 469 -65.27 41.74 50.94
C ARG A 469 -66.77 41.93 50.87
N THR A 470 -67.37 41.96 52.04
CA THR A 470 -68.78 42.31 52.22
C THR A 470 -68.88 43.67 52.92
N THR A 471 -69.49 44.66 52.28
CA THR A 471 -69.77 45.98 52.87
C THR A 471 -71.26 46.28 52.75
N GLY A 472 -71.99 46.12 53.86
CA GLY A 472 -73.46 46.17 53.84
C GLY A 472 -74.03 45.08 52.92
N SER A 473 -74.81 45.48 51.92
CA SER A 473 -75.39 44.58 50.89
C SER A 473 -74.49 44.33 49.67
N HIS A 474 -73.30 44.92 49.61
CA HIS A 474 -72.38 44.77 48.47
C HIS A 474 -71.32 43.69 48.76
N GLN A 475 -71.22 42.71 47.87
CA GLN A 475 -70.19 41.66 47.90
C GLN A 475 -69.26 41.83 46.71
N VAL A 476 -67.96 41.89 46.96
CA VAL A 476 -66.92 41.92 45.94
C VAL A 476 -66.01 40.72 46.15
N GLY A 477 -65.81 39.93 45.10
CA GLY A 477 -64.84 38.84 45.07
C GLY A 477 -63.74 39.15 44.07
N VAL A 478 -62.52 38.75 44.41
CA VAL A 478 -61.31 38.87 43.60
C VAL A 478 -60.69 37.48 43.52
N GLY A 479 -60.22 37.08 42.33
CA GLY A 479 -59.59 35.79 42.10
C GLY A 479 -58.75 35.78 40.83
N GLY A 480 -58.21 34.60 40.49
CA GLY A 480 -57.37 34.36 39.31
C GLY A 480 -58.14 34.52 38.00
N ASN A 481 -59.41 34.13 38.00
CA ASN A 481 -60.34 34.29 36.89
C ASN A 481 -61.74 34.71 37.38
N ILE A 482 -62.67 34.97 36.45
CA ILE A 482 -64.04 35.40 36.78
C ILE A 482 -64.79 34.34 37.61
N GLY A 483 -64.54 33.05 37.37
CA GLY A 483 -65.14 31.96 38.15
C GLY A 483 -64.66 31.96 39.60
N GLY A 484 -63.35 32.06 39.82
CA GLY A 484 -62.76 32.19 41.15
C GLY A 484 -63.20 33.45 41.88
N ALA A 485 -63.38 34.57 41.17
CA ALA A 485 -63.91 35.81 41.73
C ALA A 485 -65.39 35.68 42.13
N ASP A 486 -66.23 35.00 41.35
CA ASP A 486 -67.65 34.78 41.70
C ASP A 486 -67.80 33.79 42.87
N THR A 487 -66.97 32.74 42.93
CA THR A 487 -66.89 31.83 44.08
C THR A 487 -66.48 32.59 45.34
N ALA A 488 -65.43 33.40 45.28
CA ALA A 488 -65.00 34.26 46.38
C ALA A 488 -66.11 35.22 46.84
N ARG A 489 -66.86 35.80 45.90
CA ARG A 489 -67.97 36.72 46.18
C ARG A 489 -69.16 36.05 46.88
N ARG A 490 -69.53 34.83 46.48
CA ARG A 490 -70.76 34.13 46.95
C ARG A 490 -70.52 33.30 48.20
N SER A 491 -69.37 32.64 48.29
CA SER A 491 -69.09 31.59 49.27
C SER A 491 -67.85 31.88 50.12
N GLY A 492 -67.18 33.02 49.89
CA GLY A 492 -65.88 33.33 50.50
C GLY A 492 -64.72 32.61 49.80
N ILE A 493 -63.49 32.82 50.30
CA ILE A 493 -62.29 32.19 49.75
C ILE A 493 -62.28 30.70 50.09
N ASP A 494 -62.51 29.85 49.09
CA ASP A 494 -62.36 28.40 49.20
C ASP A 494 -60.93 27.96 48.85
N ALA A 495 -60.22 27.39 49.83
CA ALA A 495 -58.86 26.89 49.66
C ALA A 495 -58.80 25.56 48.89
N THR A 496 -59.94 24.91 48.64
CA THR A 496 -60.03 23.55 48.07
C THR A 496 -60.23 23.51 46.56
N THR A 497 -60.39 24.66 45.90
CA THR A 497 -60.51 24.80 44.43
C THR A 497 -59.35 25.64 43.82
N PRO A 498 -58.10 25.14 43.83
CA PRO A 498 -56.91 25.94 43.53
C PRO A 498 -56.77 26.54 42.12
N PRO A 499 -57.21 25.92 41.01
CA PRO A 499 -56.93 26.44 39.67
C PRO A 499 -57.53 27.83 39.40
N ASP A 500 -58.72 28.11 39.95
CA ASP A 500 -59.49 29.32 39.62
C ASP A 500 -59.06 30.56 40.42
N ARG A 501 -58.29 30.36 41.50
CA ARG A 501 -57.74 31.43 42.34
C ARG A 501 -56.35 31.92 41.91
N LEU A 502 -55.64 31.17 41.07
CA LEU A 502 -54.27 31.51 40.66
C LEU A 502 -54.28 32.49 39.48
N ASN A 503 -53.56 33.61 39.61
CA ASN A 503 -53.33 34.58 38.54
C ASN A 503 -52.22 34.12 37.58
N VAL A 504 -51.22 33.41 38.10
CA VAL A 504 -50.15 32.78 37.32
C VAL A 504 -50.17 31.30 37.67
N ASN A 505 -50.27 30.44 36.66
CA ASN A 505 -50.28 29.00 36.85
C ASN A 505 -49.34 28.36 35.82
N PHE A 506 -48.04 28.47 36.07
CA PHE A 506 -47.00 27.86 35.25
C PHE A 506 -46.18 26.84 36.04
N PRO A 507 -46.80 25.75 36.55
CA PRO A 507 -46.06 24.69 37.23
C PRO A 507 -45.10 23.98 36.28
N VAL A 508 -44.14 23.28 36.88
CA VAL A 508 -43.40 22.20 36.21
C VAL A 508 -44.38 21.13 35.75
N THR A 509 -44.37 20.80 34.45
CA THR A 509 -45.28 19.80 33.85
C THR A 509 -44.60 18.85 32.88
N SER A 510 -43.36 19.13 32.48
CA SER A 510 -42.69 18.42 31.37
C SER A 510 -41.82 17.25 31.80
N LEU A 511 -41.27 17.28 33.03
CA LEU A 511 -40.50 16.15 33.56
C LEU A 511 -41.45 15.19 34.29
N SER A 512 -41.57 13.96 33.76
CA SER A 512 -42.31 12.86 34.37
C SER A 512 -41.67 12.44 35.70
N GLY A 513 -42.08 13.11 36.78
CA GLY A 513 -41.60 12.90 38.15
C GLY A 513 -42.21 13.96 39.08
N SER A 514 -42.24 13.70 40.38
CA SER A 514 -42.74 14.68 41.36
C SER A 514 -41.74 15.84 41.46
N ALA A 515 -42.05 16.97 40.84
CA ALA A 515 -41.27 18.19 40.97
C ALA A 515 -41.20 18.62 42.45
N GLY A 516 -40.03 19.11 42.89
CA GLY A 516 -39.90 19.69 44.21
C GLY A 516 -40.73 20.97 44.29
N THR A 517 -41.62 21.07 45.28
CA THR A 517 -42.49 22.25 45.45
C THR A 517 -42.32 22.87 46.83
N ILE A 518 -42.39 24.20 46.90
CA ILE A 518 -42.50 24.95 48.15
C ILE A 518 -43.62 25.98 48.00
N GLY A 519 -44.63 25.86 48.87
CA GLY A 519 -45.80 26.74 48.90
C GLY A 519 -45.80 27.65 50.13
N LEU A 520 -46.12 28.92 49.92
CA LEU A 520 -46.38 29.92 50.94
C LEU A 520 -47.81 30.46 50.73
N ALA A 521 -48.62 30.39 51.78
CA ALA A 521 -49.93 31.00 51.81
C ALA A 521 -49.99 32.03 52.94
N VAL A 522 -50.33 33.28 52.61
CA VAL A 522 -50.50 34.37 53.58
C VAL A 522 -51.95 34.81 53.55
N ALA A 523 -52.68 34.55 54.64
CA ALA A 523 -54.09 34.89 54.77
C ALA A 523 -54.30 36.01 55.81
N ASN A 524 -55.03 37.06 55.44
CA ASN A 524 -55.51 38.09 56.34
C ASN A 524 -57.04 38.00 56.47
N LEU A 525 -57.48 37.24 57.47
CA LEU A 525 -58.89 36.94 57.75
C LEU A 525 -59.74 38.20 58.03
N ARG A 526 -59.15 39.29 58.56
CA ARG A 526 -59.89 40.54 58.82
C ARG A 526 -60.17 41.34 57.57
N ARG A 527 -59.35 41.18 56.53
CA ARG A 527 -59.45 41.93 55.26
C ARG A 527 -59.98 41.09 54.10
N GLY A 528 -60.23 39.79 54.35
CA GLY A 528 -60.65 38.81 53.35
C GLY A 528 -59.68 38.76 52.19
N ILE A 529 -58.37 38.63 52.45
CA ILE A 529 -57.33 38.56 51.41
C ILE A 529 -56.48 37.32 51.67
N LEU A 530 -56.21 36.55 50.62
CA LEU A 530 -55.30 35.42 50.63
C LEU A 530 -54.32 35.53 49.45
N LEU A 531 -53.05 35.35 49.75
CA LEU A 531 -51.97 35.33 48.79
C LEU A 531 -51.34 33.95 48.79
N ASP A 532 -51.28 33.33 47.61
CA ASP A 532 -50.60 32.07 47.37
C ASP A 532 -49.36 32.29 46.51
N LEU A 533 -48.26 31.66 46.90
CA LEU A 533 -47.06 31.54 46.10
C LEU A 533 -46.54 30.11 46.20
N GLU A 534 -46.45 29.40 45.09
CA GLU A 534 -45.83 28.08 45.00
C GLU A 534 -44.70 28.13 43.99
N LEU A 535 -43.50 27.75 44.40
CA LEU A 535 -42.38 27.53 43.49
C LEU A 535 -42.26 26.03 43.24
N SER A 536 -42.06 25.67 41.98
CA SER A 536 -41.82 24.29 41.55
C SER A 536 -40.51 24.23 40.77
N ALA A 537 -39.70 23.22 41.04
CA ALA A 537 -38.44 23.00 40.36
C ALA A 537 -38.21 21.51 40.13
N ALA A 538 -37.75 21.17 38.93
CA ALA A 538 -37.29 19.83 38.60
C ALA A 538 -36.02 19.91 37.73
N GLN A 539 -35.09 19.01 37.99
CA GLN A 539 -33.93 18.80 37.15
C GLN A 539 -33.66 17.30 37.12
N ALA A 540 -33.53 16.74 35.92
CA ALA A 540 -33.20 15.35 35.70
C ALA A 540 -31.98 15.26 34.77
N GLU A 541 -31.09 14.33 35.10
CA GLU A 541 -29.93 13.99 34.29
C GLU A 541 -29.92 12.46 34.13
N GLY A 542 -29.92 12.00 32.88
CA GLY A 542 -29.89 10.59 32.50
C GLY A 542 -28.61 10.32 31.73
N ARG A 543 -27.90 9.25 32.07
CA ARG A 543 -26.73 8.79 31.30
C ARG A 543 -26.88 7.32 31.00
N SER A 544 -26.67 6.95 29.73
CA SER A 544 -26.68 5.58 29.26
C SER A 544 -25.45 5.30 28.41
N GLU A 545 -24.90 4.10 28.54
CA GLU A 545 -23.84 3.60 27.67
C GLU A 545 -24.17 2.16 27.31
N THR A 546 -24.32 1.90 26.02
CA THR A 546 -24.66 0.58 25.46
C THR A 546 -23.53 0.13 24.54
N VAL A 547 -22.91 -1.01 24.87
CA VAL A 547 -21.85 -1.61 24.06
C VAL A 547 -22.34 -2.93 23.49
N SER A 548 -22.24 -3.10 22.18
CA SER A 548 -22.56 -4.34 21.48
C SER A 548 -21.34 -4.83 20.70
N SER A 549 -20.90 -6.07 20.94
CA SER A 549 -19.66 -6.62 20.35
C SER A 549 -19.89 -7.91 19.55
N PRO A 550 -20.50 -7.86 18.34
CA PRO A 550 -20.66 -9.04 17.50
C PRO A 550 -19.30 -9.54 16.97
N ARG A 551 -19.15 -10.87 16.93
CA ARG A 551 -17.93 -11.57 16.50
C ARG A 551 -18.29 -12.67 15.51
N VAL A 552 -17.56 -12.76 14.41
CA VAL A 552 -17.76 -13.79 13.38
C VAL A 552 -16.43 -14.24 12.81
N ILE A 553 -16.31 -15.54 12.52
CA ILE A 553 -15.15 -16.12 11.83
C ILE A 553 -15.60 -16.52 10.43
N THR A 554 -14.79 -16.19 9.42
CA THR A 554 -15.07 -16.59 8.04
C THR A 554 -13.78 -16.85 7.26
N ALA A 555 -13.89 -17.60 6.17
CA ALA A 555 -12.79 -17.82 5.24
C ALA A 555 -12.54 -16.56 4.40
N ASN A 556 -11.32 -16.44 3.87
CA ASN A 556 -10.96 -15.40 2.92
C ASN A 556 -11.97 -15.36 1.74
N GLN A 557 -12.43 -14.16 1.36
CA GLN A 557 -13.39 -13.91 0.28
C GLN A 557 -14.79 -14.51 0.48
N ARG A 558 -15.14 -14.96 1.69
CA ARG A 558 -16.47 -15.51 1.99
C ARG A 558 -17.27 -14.59 2.88
N GLU A 559 -18.46 -14.23 2.42
CA GLU A 559 -19.43 -13.44 3.20
C GLU A 559 -19.90 -14.22 4.44
N ALA A 560 -19.95 -13.52 5.57
CA ALA A 560 -20.49 -14.03 6.81
C ALA A 560 -21.45 -13.01 7.44
N VAL A 561 -22.52 -13.52 8.04
CA VAL A 561 -23.59 -12.72 8.63
C VAL A 561 -23.88 -13.22 10.03
N ILE A 562 -23.93 -12.29 11.00
CA ILE A 562 -24.42 -12.54 12.36
C ILE A 562 -25.55 -11.57 12.66
N LYS A 563 -26.69 -12.09 13.16
CA LYS A 563 -27.89 -11.32 13.48
C LYS A 563 -28.36 -11.63 14.89
N GLN A 564 -28.78 -10.61 15.64
CA GLN A 564 -29.41 -10.74 16.96
C GLN A 564 -30.53 -9.71 17.09
N GLY A 565 -31.75 -10.12 17.43
CA GLY A 565 -32.85 -9.17 17.55
C GLY A 565 -34.19 -9.83 17.86
N VAL A 566 -35.25 -9.06 17.63
CA VAL A 566 -36.63 -9.50 17.79
C VAL A 566 -37.42 -9.21 16.52
N GLU A 567 -38.45 -10.01 16.26
CA GLU A 567 -39.42 -9.76 15.21
C GLU A 567 -40.68 -9.15 15.82
N ILE A 568 -41.11 -8.01 15.28
CA ILE A 568 -42.27 -7.28 15.77
C ILE A 568 -43.45 -7.53 14.84
N PRO A 569 -44.58 -8.02 15.35
CA PRO A 569 -45.77 -8.21 14.55
C PRO A 569 -46.47 -6.88 14.28
N PHE A 570 -46.71 -6.57 13.01
CA PHE A 570 -47.52 -5.45 12.53
C PHE A 570 -48.82 -5.99 11.95
N THR A 571 -49.95 -5.46 12.40
CA THR A 571 -51.25 -5.79 11.82
C THR A 571 -51.52 -4.86 10.63
N VAL A 572 -51.59 -5.43 9.43
CA VAL A 572 -52.05 -4.68 8.25
C VAL A 572 -53.57 -4.70 8.25
N PRO A 573 -54.24 -3.53 8.28
CA PRO A 573 -55.70 -3.47 8.28
C PRO A 573 -56.26 -4.19 7.06
N GLY A 574 -57.20 -5.10 7.30
CA GLY A 574 -57.94 -5.77 6.22
C GLY A 574 -58.85 -4.80 5.47
N THR A 575 -59.08 -5.06 4.19
CA THR A 575 -60.18 -4.43 3.43
C THR A 575 -61.43 -5.32 3.51
N ALA A 576 -62.60 -4.85 3.04
CA ALA A 576 -63.89 -5.55 3.21
C ALA A 576 -63.91 -7.03 2.77
N ASN A 577 -62.98 -7.45 1.89
CA ASN A 577 -62.87 -8.82 1.39
C ASN A 577 -61.58 -9.55 1.81
N ASN A 578 -60.68 -8.91 2.57
CA ASN A 578 -59.42 -9.52 3.04
C ASN A 578 -59.29 -9.34 4.57
N PRO A 579 -59.22 -10.43 5.36
CA PRO A 579 -59.02 -10.32 6.80
C PRO A 579 -57.67 -9.65 7.11
N PRO A 580 -57.53 -9.00 8.28
CA PRO A 580 -56.26 -8.41 8.71
C PRO A 580 -55.16 -9.47 8.76
N THR A 581 -53.99 -9.15 8.21
CA THR A 581 -52.83 -10.05 8.20
C THR A 581 -51.76 -9.52 9.13
N VAL A 582 -51.05 -10.43 9.80
CA VAL A 582 -49.90 -10.09 10.67
C VAL A 582 -48.64 -10.24 9.82
N GLN A 583 -47.86 -9.17 9.70
CA GLN A 583 -46.54 -9.16 9.07
C GLN A 583 -45.47 -8.95 10.13
N PHE A 584 -44.40 -9.73 10.11
CA PHE A 584 -43.29 -9.56 11.03
C PHE A 584 -42.23 -8.63 10.43
N LYS A 585 -41.78 -7.65 11.20
CA LYS A 585 -40.64 -6.81 10.86
C LYS A 585 -39.50 -7.05 11.84
N GLU A 586 -38.33 -7.37 11.31
CA GLU A 586 -37.12 -7.56 12.10
C GLU A 586 -36.63 -6.21 12.67
N ALA A 587 -36.31 -6.19 13.97
CA ALA A 587 -35.53 -5.16 14.62
C ALA A 587 -34.30 -5.84 15.24
N LEU A 588 -33.19 -5.80 14.51
CA LEU A 588 -31.99 -6.58 14.80
C LEU A 588 -30.69 -5.75 14.75
N LEU A 589 -29.71 -6.23 15.50
CA LEU A 589 -28.30 -5.94 15.30
C LEU A 589 -27.76 -6.96 14.29
N ALA A 590 -27.32 -6.51 13.12
CA ALA A 590 -26.67 -7.34 12.11
C ALA A 590 -25.27 -6.83 11.81
N LEU A 591 -24.33 -7.77 11.65
CA LEU A 591 -23.03 -7.54 11.03
C LEU A 591 -22.93 -8.49 9.83
N THR A 592 -22.81 -7.92 8.64
CA THR A 592 -22.46 -8.62 7.41
C THR A 592 -21.07 -8.18 7.00
N VAL A 593 -20.18 -9.15 6.75
CA VAL A 593 -18.78 -8.88 6.41
C VAL A 593 -18.27 -9.84 5.36
N THR A 594 -17.50 -9.30 4.41
CA THR A 594 -16.72 -10.08 3.44
C THR A 594 -15.26 -9.62 3.52
N PRO A 595 -14.35 -10.43 4.11
CA PRO A 595 -12.94 -10.08 4.22
C PRO A 595 -12.14 -10.57 3.00
N GLN A 596 -11.07 -9.85 2.70
CA GLN A 596 -10.05 -10.22 1.72
C GLN A 596 -8.66 -9.96 2.31
N ILE A 597 -7.85 -11.00 2.43
CA ILE A 597 -6.49 -10.90 2.95
C ILE A 597 -5.54 -10.57 1.80
N THR A 598 -4.71 -9.55 1.98
CA THR A 598 -3.66 -9.14 1.03
C THR A 598 -2.36 -9.90 1.28
N PRO A 599 -1.40 -9.87 0.33
CA PRO A 599 -0.09 -10.54 0.48
C PRO A 599 0.78 -9.99 1.62
N ASP A 600 0.51 -8.77 2.09
CA ASP A 600 1.19 -8.10 3.19
C ASP A 600 0.44 -8.23 4.53
N ASP A 601 -0.42 -9.24 4.66
CA ASP A 601 -1.19 -9.57 5.87
C ASP A 601 -2.14 -8.46 6.37
N ARG A 602 -2.60 -7.59 5.46
CA ARG A 602 -3.69 -6.66 5.73
C ARG A 602 -5.02 -7.25 5.29
N ILE A 603 -6.12 -6.72 5.82
CA ILE A 603 -7.47 -7.22 5.56
C ILE A 603 -8.32 -6.09 4.99
N ILE A 604 -8.75 -6.25 3.74
CA ILE A 604 -9.79 -5.45 3.13
C ILE A 604 -11.12 -6.04 3.57
N MET A 605 -12.02 -5.25 4.14
CA MET A 605 -13.33 -5.72 4.57
C MET A 605 -14.42 -4.84 3.99
N SER A 606 -15.39 -5.46 3.33
CA SER A 606 -16.69 -4.84 3.06
C SER A 606 -17.60 -5.13 4.25
N LEU A 607 -17.99 -4.08 4.97
CA LEU A 607 -18.75 -4.15 6.21
C LEU A 607 -20.11 -3.49 6.02
N GLN A 608 -21.16 -4.17 6.47
CA GLN A 608 -22.49 -3.62 6.64
C GLN A 608 -22.96 -3.93 8.05
N ILE A 609 -23.13 -2.88 8.85
CA ILE A 609 -23.55 -2.96 10.24
C ILE A 609 -24.90 -2.26 10.35
N ASN A 610 -25.90 -2.98 10.83
CA ASN A 610 -27.23 -2.44 11.09
C ASN A 610 -27.54 -2.61 12.59
N LYS A 611 -27.99 -1.53 13.24
CA LYS A 611 -28.60 -1.53 14.57
C LYS A 611 -30.01 -0.96 14.47
N ASP A 612 -30.98 -1.87 14.46
CA ASP A 612 -32.39 -1.51 14.59
C ASP A 612 -32.83 -1.62 16.06
N SER A 613 -33.71 -0.74 16.50
CA SER A 613 -34.35 -0.80 17.83
C SER A 613 -35.80 -0.31 17.78
N PRO A 614 -36.77 -1.04 18.35
CA PRO A 614 -38.13 -0.56 18.44
C PRO A 614 -38.30 0.54 19.49
N ASP A 615 -39.10 1.55 19.14
CA ASP A 615 -39.55 2.58 20.07
C ASP A 615 -41.02 2.32 20.46
N PHE A 616 -41.22 1.72 21.62
CA PHE A 616 -42.56 1.46 22.18
C PHE A 616 -43.24 2.71 22.75
N GLY A 617 -42.50 3.81 22.99
CA GLY A 617 -43.03 5.06 23.52
C GLY A 617 -43.81 5.87 22.49
N SER A 618 -43.40 5.77 21.22
CA SER A 618 -44.01 6.50 20.09
C SER A 618 -44.92 5.60 19.23
N ALA A 619 -45.51 4.54 19.80
CA ALA A 619 -46.31 3.58 19.06
C ALA A 619 -47.56 4.22 18.43
N VAL A 620 -47.76 3.99 17.14
CA VAL A 620 -48.93 4.47 16.38
C VAL A 620 -49.88 3.30 16.19
N GLN A 621 -51.10 3.39 16.72
CA GLN A 621 -52.10 2.31 16.67
C GLN A 621 -51.61 0.97 17.28
N GLY A 622 -50.74 1.04 18.30
CA GLY A 622 -50.15 -0.14 18.94
C GLY A 622 -48.92 -0.72 18.22
N ASN A 623 -48.54 -0.17 17.06
CA ASN A 623 -47.36 -0.56 16.31
C ASN A 623 -46.19 0.40 16.62
N PRO A 624 -45.09 -0.07 17.23
CA PRO A 624 -43.93 0.77 17.53
C PRO A 624 -43.14 1.10 16.24
N PRO A 625 -42.73 2.37 16.02
CA PRO A 625 -41.73 2.68 14.99
C PRO A 625 -40.38 2.00 15.31
N ILE A 626 -39.57 1.77 14.27
CA ILE A 626 -38.23 1.16 14.39
C ILE A 626 -37.20 2.25 14.07
N ASN A 627 -36.38 2.60 15.07
CA ASN A 627 -35.21 3.44 14.88
C ASN A 627 -34.12 2.61 14.21
N LYS A 628 -33.54 3.14 13.13
CA LYS A 628 -32.54 2.46 12.31
C LYS A 628 -31.22 3.20 12.30
N GLN A 629 -30.13 2.47 12.47
CA GLN A 629 -28.77 2.99 12.36
C GLN A 629 -27.98 2.03 11.48
N GLU A 630 -27.49 2.49 10.33
CA GLU A 630 -26.79 1.65 9.36
C GLU A 630 -25.48 2.28 8.90
N VAL A 631 -24.43 1.46 8.80
CA VAL A 631 -23.11 1.82 8.28
C VAL A 631 -22.69 0.80 7.25
N GLN A 632 -22.48 1.24 6.01
CA GLN A 632 -21.93 0.42 4.93
C GLN A 632 -20.64 1.06 4.43
N THR A 633 -19.53 0.32 4.52
CA THR A 633 -18.21 0.84 4.15
C THR A 633 -17.26 -0.26 3.74
N GLN A 634 -16.21 0.11 3.01
CA GLN A 634 -15.09 -0.76 2.68
C GLN A 634 -13.81 -0.15 3.25
N VAL A 635 -13.10 -0.90 4.08
CA VAL A 635 -11.90 -0.43 4.76
C VAL A 635 -10.76 -1.43 4.64
N LEU A 636 -9.53 -0.92 4.62
CA LEU A 636 -8.30 -1.69 4.73
C LEU A 636 -7.75 -1.51 6.15
N VAL A 637 -7.51 -2.62 6.85
CA VAL A 637 -7.05 -2.62 8.24
C VAL A 637 -5.92 -3.61 8.41
N ASP A 638 -4.96 -3.26 9.26
CA ASP A 638 -3.84 -4.14 9.60
C ASP A 638 -4.31 -5.31 10.50
N ASN A 639 -3.60 -6.44 10.44
CA ASN A 639 -3.96 -7.63 11.20
C ASN A 639 -3.87 -7.39 12.72
N GLY A 640 -5.01 -7.51 13.41
CA GLY A 640 -5.14 -7.33 14.84
C GLY A 640 -5.32 -5.89 15.30
N GLU A 641 -5.30 -4.91 14.39
CA GLU A 641 -5.51 -3.51 14.72
C GLU A 641 -6.99 -3.12 14.70
N THR A 642 -7.34 -2.12 15.51
CA THR A 642 -8.71 -1.59 15.58
C THR A 642 -8.80 -0.28 14.80
N VAL A 643 -9.73 -0.20 13.86
CA VAL A 643 -10.07 1.05 13.17
C VAL A 643 -11.46 1.54 13.58
N VAL A 644 -11.62 2.87 13.65
CA VAL A 644 -12.93 3.52 13.79
C VAL A 644 -13.52 3.66 12.40
N LEU A 645 -14.63 2.98 12.13
CA LEU A 645 -15.31 3.07 10.82
C LEU A 645 -16.04 4.40 10.66
N GLY A 646 -16.50 4.97 11.78
CA GLY A 646 -17.23 6.23 11.83
C GLY A 646 -18.11 6.32 13.07
N GLY A 647 -18.90 7.39 13.11
CA GLY A 647 -19.86 7.63 14.18
C GLY A 647 -20.84 8.74 13.84
N ILE A 648 -21.89 8.85 14.65
CA ILE A 648 -22.91 9.90 14.56
C ILE A 648 -22.97 10.59 15.92
N TYR A 649 -22.80 11.90 15.93
CA TYR A 649 -23.02 12.75 17.10
C TYR A 649 -24.26 13.60 16.88
N GLU A 650 -25.23 13.48 17.78
CA GLU A 650 -26.46 14.26 17.77
C GLU A 650 -26.59 15.05 19.07
N GLN A 651 -27.00 16.31 18.94
CA GLN A 651 -27.29 17.16 20.10
C GLN A 651 -28.58 17.94 19.86
N THR A 652 -29.54 17.77 20.76
CA THR A 652 -30.82 18.47 20.76
C THR A 652 -30.88 19.44 21.93
N LYS A 653 -30.90 20.74 21.63
CA LYS A 653 -31.11 21.79 22.64
C LYS A 653 -32.49 22.43 22.46
N ALA A 654 -33.31 22.34 23.49
CA ALA A 654 -34.61 23.00 23.51
C ALA A 654 -34.72 23.93 24.72
N THR A 655 -35.07 25.19 24.47
CA THR A 655 -35.39 26.16 25.51
C THR A 655 -36.80 26.67 25.27
N SER A 656 -37.69 26.48 26.26
CA SER A 656 -39.06 26.98 26.23
C SER A 656 -39.31 27.90 27.42
N VAL A 657 -39.84 29.09 27.15
CA VAL A 657 -40.15 30.08 28.19
C VAL A 657 -41.62 30.48 28.06
N ARG A 658 -42.43 30.04 29.02
CA ARG A 658 -43.81 30.50 29.18
C ARG A 658 -43.81 31.67 30.14
N ARG A 659 -44.38 32.82 29.78
CA ARG A 659 -44.27 34.03 30.61
C ARG A 659 -45.49 34.95 30.50
N VAL A 660 -45.74 35.70 31.58
CA VAL A 660 -46.68 36.83 31.54
C VAL A 660 -45.98 38.02 30.88
N PRO A 661 -46.55 38.64 29.83
CA PRO A 661 -46.00 39.85 29.23
C PRO A 661 -45.81 40.96 30.26
N PHE A 662 -44.80 41.83 30.07
CA PHE A 662 -44.42 42.92 30.97
C PHE A 662 -43.87 42.49 32.34
N PHE A 663 -44.60 41.70 33.13
CA PHE A 663 -44.21 41.33 34.50
C PHE A 663 -43.01 40.38 34.58
N SER A 664 -42.79 39.56 33.54
CA SER A 664 -41.67 38.62 33.50
C SER A 664 -40.30 39.24 33.25
N ASP A 665 -40.26 40.47 32.75
CA ASP A 665 -39.02 41.18 32.40
C ASP A 665 -38.54 42.11 33.53
N LEU A 666 -39.27 42.17 34.67
CA LEU A 666 -38.86 42.95 35.83
C LEU A 666 -37.61 42.35 36.51
N PRO A 667 -36.62 43.18 36.89
CA PRO A 667 -35.44 42.70 37.60
C PRO A 667 -35.85 42.10 38.96
N LEU A 668 -35.15 41.05 39.39
CA LEU A 668 -35.37 40.27 40.63
C LEU A 668 -36.69 39.47 40.67
N ILE A 669 -37.83 40.11 40.40
CA ILE A 669 -39.17 39.50 40.57
C ILE A 669 -39.74 38.86 39.30
N GLY A 670 -39.17 39.12 38.13
CA GLY A 670 -39.68 38.57 36.85
C GLY A 670 -39.67 37.04 36.78
N VAL A 671 -38.84 36.37 37.59
CA VAL A 671 -38.82 34.90 37.73
C VAL A 671 -40.16 34.36 38.24
N LEU A 672 -40.90 35.13 39.05
CA LEU A 672 -42.21 34.73 39.60
C LEU A 672 -43.34 34.78 38.57
N PHE A 673 -43.07 35.26 37.35
CA PHE A 673 -44.06 35.42 36.28
C PHE A 673 -43.68 34.63 35.01
N ARG A 674 -42.76 33.67 35.14
CA ARG A 674 -42.31 32.83 34.02
C ARG A 674 -42.03 31.39 34.46
N ASN A 675 -42.19 30.47 33.53
CA ASN A 675 -41.72 29.09 33.58
C ASN A 675 -40.65 28.92 32.50
N THR A 676 -39.55 28.28 32.86
CA THR A 676 -38.39 28.09 31.99
C THR A 676 -38.05 26.61 31.96
N PHE A 677 -38.14 26.02 30.78
CA PHE A 677 -37.76 24.66 30.47
C PHE A 677 -36.51 24.68 29.59
N ASN A 678 -35.47 23.95 30.00
CA ASN A 678 -34.26 23.74 29.23
C ASN A 678 -34.00 22.24 29.12
N GLN A 679 -33.68 21.81 27.91
CA GLN A 679 -33.33 20.44 27.56
C GLN A 679 -32.07 20.44 26.71
N ASP A 680 -31.13 19.55 27.01
CA ASP A 680 -29.88 19.33 26.28
C ASP A 680 -29.61 17.82 26.25
N ASP A 681 -30.06 17.18 25.19
CA ASP A 681 -29.87 15.75 24.97
C ASP A 681 -28.72 15.54 23.99
N ARG A 682 -27.81 14.63 24.32
CA ARG A 682 -26.62 14.33 23.52
C ARG A 682 -26.56 12.83 23.30
N SER A 683 -26.39 12.41 22.06
CA SER A 683 -26.16 11.01 21.72
C SER A 683 -24.93 10.87 20.82
N GLU A 684 -24.15 9.83 21.05
CA GLU A 684 -22.95 9.51 20.28
C GLU A 684 -22.94 8.02 19.97
N LEU A 685 -22.89 7.70 18.67
CA LEU A 685 -22.72 6.35 18.15
C LEU A 685 -21.31 6.24 17.57
N LEU A 686 -20.53 5.26 18.01
CA LEU A 686 -19.21 4.94 17.46
C LEU A 686 -19.15 3.47 17.05
N VAL A 687 -18.55 3.20 15.90
CA VAL A 687 -18.38 1.84 15.38
C VAL A 687 -16.91 1.54 15.16
N PHE A 688 -16.42 0.51 15.84
CA PHE A 688 -15.06 0.01 15.76
C PHE A 688 -15.05 -1.36 15.11
N VAL A 689 -14.01 -1.68 14.34
CA VAL A 689 -13.78 -3.04 13.82
C VAL A 689 -12.33 -3.46 14.03
N THR A 690 -12.13 -4.72 14.37
CA THR A 690 -10.82 -5.35 14.58
C THR A 690 -10.81 -6.70 13.85
N PRO A 691 -10.13 -6.82 12.70
CA PRO A 691 -9.90 -8.10 12.07
C PRO A 691 -8.68 -8.80 12.68
N LYS A 692 -8.70 -10.13 12.72
CA LYS A 692 -7.57 -10.96 13.14
C LYS A 692 -7.48 -12.21 12.27
N ILE A 693 -6.37 -12.41 11.59
CA ILE A 693 -6.08 -13.63 10.84
C ILE A 693 -5.83 -14.76 11.85
N LEU A 694 -6.52 -15.89 11.69
CA LEU A 694 -6.32 -17.06 12.52
C LEU A 694 -5.19 -17.90 11.94
N SER A 695 -4.11 -18.11 12.72
CA SER A 695 -3.06 -19.07 12.38
C SER A 695 -3.51 -20.49 12.74
N GLU A 696 -3.11 -21.48 11.94
CA GLU A 696 -3.49 -22.90 12.08
C GLU A 696 -3.16 -23.54 13.44
N SER A 697 -2.35 -22.89 14.29
CA SER A 697 -2.01 -23.38 15.63
C SER A 697 -3.09 -23.18 16.70
N LEU A 698 -4.20 -22.50 16.38
CA LEU A 698 -5.26 -22.13 17.35
C LEU A 698 -6.59 -22.86 17.11
N SER A 699 -6.68 -23.75 16.13
CA SER A 699 -7.87 -24.57 15.84
C SER A 699 -7.94 -25.86 16.68
N GLY A 700 -7.05 -26.03 17.66
CA GLY A 700 -6.98 -27.19 18.57
C GLY A 700 -6.74 -26.79 20.02
N GLN A 701 -7.61 -25.98 20.61
CA GLN A 701 -7.87 -25.95 22.06
C GLN A 701 -9.34 -25.73 22.35
#